data_AF-A0A5D2A0Y0-F1
#
_entry.id   AF-A0A5D2A0Y0-F1
#
_cell.length_a   1.000
_cell.length_b   1.000
_cell.length_c   1.000
_cell.angle_alpha   90.00
_cell.angle_beta   90.00
_cell.angle_gamma   90.00
#
_symmetry.space_group_name_H-M   'P 1'
#
loop_
_entity.id
_entity.type
_entity.pdbx_description
1 polymer ?
#
loop_
_entity_poly.entity_id
_entity_poly.type
_entity_poly.pdbx_seq_one_letter_code
_entity_poly.pdbx_strand_id
1 'polypeptide(L)'
;MASNKPIFFSFFFLLLFLSLNLQSSVSQTWIKAGYWDSSASLPVSDINSALFTHLFCAFAYVNSTSYQLFVNSSNEQHFSNFTSTVKLKNPSVTTILSIWVGRTESESTNFSLMVNETSRRKAFIESSIKTARLYGFHGLDLYGVEPRNGINMSSFGTFLAEWRAEVASESRNSGKTQLLLTMSANRLPIVNSVSYPIESTKLNLDWVHIRAYDYYVPTLDRFTGFHAALYDPLGRANTDDGIKEWLKREFPADKLVLGLPYHGYGWMLVNSGDSGIDSAASGPAVTIDGSMGYKSIKSFILNYGYGVEAVYNSTYVVNIFKIGSNWINFDDVEAIKAKVSYAKVKGLLGYSAFQLSNDDNWVLSQAACGIGTSQPKKHRLLVIVSVTVAAMVFLKIAIICYLQKKIFKSQGLWCALKMLVSWIRTKISAEKRHENDDPNLQVFSFYSIKAATNNFSNDNKLGEGGYGPVYKGKLPNGQEIAVKRLSKSSNQGFEEFKNEVTLTARLQHVNLVRVLGICTEKEEKLLVYEFMPNRSLDFYLYDPFKRHLLDWRRRVSIIEGITQGLLYLQEYSNYTIIHRDIKASNILLDYEMNPKISDFGMAKFFKKDELEANTGRIVGTYGYVPPEYVRKGIYLLELRATNSKFQQET
;
A
#
# COMPACT_ATOMS: atom_id res chain seq x y z
N MET A 1 -25.19 32.95 50.37
CA MET A 1 -24.11 32.07 49.88
C MET A 1 -24.69 31.20 48.77
N ALA A 2 -24.81 31.75 47.55
CA ALA A 2 -23.80 31.69 46.46
C ALA A 2 -23.59 30.24 45.99
N SER A 3 -24.44 29.77 45.07
CA SER A 3 -24.22 29.78 43.61
C SER A 3 -23.02 28.92 43.17
N ASN A 4 -23.31 27.71 42.69
CA ASN A 4 -22.41 26.92 41.84
C ASN A 4 -23.22 25.98 40.92
N LYS A 5 -24.26 26.52 40.29
CA LYS A 5 -25.05 25.81 39.25
C LYS A 5 -24.99 26.39 37.81
N PRO A 6 -24.26 27.48 37.45
CA PRO A 6 -24.27 27.93 36.06
C PRO A 6 -23.09 27.41 35.19
N ILE A 7 -22.04 26.84 35.77
CA ILE A 7 -20.80 26.54 35.01
C ILE A 7 -20.95 25.30 34.10
N PHE A 8 -21.74 24.30 34.52
CA PHE A 8 -21.92 23.07 33.72
C PHE A 8 -22.84 23.28 32.50
N PHE A 9 -23.83 24.17 32.61
CA PHE A 9 -24.76 24.49 31.53
C PHE A 9 -24.13 25.42 30.47
N SER A 10 -23.27 26.35 30.88
CA SER A 10 -22.60 27.27 29.96
C SER A 10 -21.55 26.56 29.09
N PHE A 11 -20.90 25.51 29.59
CA PHE A 11 -19.90 24.75 28.83
C PHE A 11 -20.54 23.87 27.75
N PHE A 12 -21.73 23.33 28.02
CA PHE A 12 -22.48 22.51 27.07
C PHE A 12 -23.00 23.33 25.88
N PHE A 13 -23.47 24.57 26.14
CA PHE A 13 -23.90 25.48 25.08
C PHE A 13 -22.73 26.03 24.24
N LEU A 14 -21.56 26.26 24.84
CA LEU A 14 -20.36 26.70 24.11
C LEU A 14 -19.88 25.61 23.12
N LEU A 15 -19.94 24.34 23.52
CA LEU A 15 -19.63 23.20 22.65
C LEU A 15 -20.67 23.01 21.53
N LEU A 16 -21.96 23.25 21.81
CA LEU A 16 -23.00 23.27 20.79
C LEU A 16 -22.81 24.42 19.80
N PHE A 17 -22.47 25.63 20.26
CA PHE A 17 -22.20 26.79 19.40
C PHE A 17 -20.92 26.64 18.55
N LEU A 18 -19.89 25.95 19.05
CA LEU A 18 -18.71 25.57 18.26
C LEU A 18 -19.03 24.49 17.22
N SER A 19 -20.03 23.63 17.46
CA SER A 19 -20.49 22.65 16.48
C SER A 19 -21.42 23.25 15.40
N LEU A 20 -22.17 24.30 15.73
CA LEU A 20 -23.11 24.98 14.82
C LEU A 20 -22.45 26.05 13.93
N ASN A 21 -21.25 26.55 14.29
CA ASN A 21 -20.45 27.41 13.42
C ASN A 21 -19.55 26.63 12.44
N LEU A 22 -19.65 25.28 12.42
CA LEU A 22 -18.97 24.43 11.44
C LEU A 22 -19.90 24.04 10.30
N GLN A 23 -20.65 25.00 9.75
CA GLN A 23 -21.37 24.79 8.51
C GLN A 23 -21.42 26.07 7.66
N SER A 24 -20.32 26.36 6.97
CA SER A 24 -20.28 26.49 5.51
C SER A 24 -18.90 26.99 5.07
N SER A 25 -17.97 26.07 4.95
CA SER A 25 -16.95 26.16 3.91
C SER A 25 -17.09 24.83 3.20
N VAL A 26 -17.66 24.82 2.00
CA VAL A 26 -17.51 23.68 1.10
C VAL A 26 -16.02 23.64 0.79
N SER A 27 -15.25 22.93 1.63
CA SER A 27 -13.86 22.61 1.35
C SER A 27 -13.87 21.88 0.02
N GLN A 28 -13.43 22.55 -1.04
CA GLN A 28 -13.29 21.96 -2.37
C GLN A 28 -12.56 20.63 -2.22
N THR A 29 -13.19 19.54 -2.64
CA THR A 29 -12.62 18.19 -2.53
C THR A 29 -11.34 18.13 -3.35
N TRP A 30 -10.20 17.89 -2.68
CA TRP A 30 -8.89 17.80 -3.32
C TRP A 30 -8.89 16.76 -4.45
N ILE A 31 -8.48 17.17 -5.64
CA ILE A 31 -8.62 16.37 -6.86
C ILE A 31 -7.64 15.20 -6.85
N LYS A 32 -8.20 14.00 -6.95
CA LYS A 32 -7.48 12.76 -7.23
C LYS A 32 -7.98 12.25 -8.56
N ALA A 33 -7.19 12.44 -9.61
CA ALA A 33 -7.58 12.08 -10.96
C ALA A 33 -6.68 10.98 -11.54
N GLY A 34 -7.20 10.27 -12.54
CA GLY A 34 -6.46 9.22 -13.25
C GLY A 34 -6.98 9.03 -14.67
N TYR A 35 -6.04 8.80 -15.59
CA TYR A 35 -6.33 8.52 -17.00
C TYR A 35 -6.51 7.03 -17.24
N TRP A 36 -7.64 6.67 -17.83
CA TRP A 36 -7.87 5.35 -18.41
C TRP A 36 -7.94 5.48 -19.93
N ASP A 37 -7.12 4.70 -20.64
CA ASP A 37 -7.13 4.60 -22.09
C ASP A 37 -7.70 3.25 -22.52
N SER A 38 -8.62 3.28 -23.49
CA SER A 38 -9.17 2.11 -24.16
C SER A 38 -8.15 1.20 -24.85
N SER A 39 -6.98 1.72 -25.24
CA SER A 39 -5.90 0.89 -25.80
C SER A 39 -5.18 0.04 -24.75
N ALA A 40 -5.40 0.35 -23.46
CA ALA A 40 -4.66 -0.24 -22.37
C ALA A 40 -5.22 -1.60 -21.93
N SER A 41 -4.35 -2.47 -21.40
CA SER A 41 -4.70 -3.82 -20.91
C SER A 41 -5.46 -3.83 -19.57
N LEU A 42 -6.16 -2.76 -19.23
CA LEU A 42 -6.93 -2.61 -18.01
C LEU A 42 -8.43 -2.52 -18.33
N PRO A 43 -9.24 -3.56 -18.03
CA PRO A 43 -10.69 -3.48 -18.18
C PRO A 43 -11.30 -2.36 -17.32
N VAL A 44 -12.33 -1.68 -17.84
CA VAL A 44 -13.03 -0.62 -17.10
C VAL A 44 -13.61 -1.13 -15.77
N SER A 45 -14.10 -2.37 -15.75
CA SER A 45 -14.63 -3.04 -14.55
C SER A 45 -13.58 -3.19 -13.45
N ASP A 46 -12.30 -3.22 -13.80
CA ASP A 46 -11.21 -3.50 -12.87
C ASP A 46 -10.68 -2.21 -12.24
N ILE A 47 -11.01 -1.04 -12.81
CA ILE A 47 -10.66 0.26 -12.24
C ILE A 47 -11.11 0.34 -10.78
N ASN A 48 -10.18 0.65 -9.88
CA ASN A 48 -10.49 0.90 -8.47
C ASN A 48 -10.91 2.36 -8.27
N SER A 49 -12.11 2.71 -8.72
CA SER A 49 -12.62 4.09 -8.71
C SER A 49 -12.75 4.70 -7.31
N ALA A 50 -12.73 3.89 -6.24
CA ALA A 50 -12.73 4.38 -4.86
C ALA A 50 -11.47 5.17 -4.48
N LEU A 51 -10.38 5.03 -5.25
CA LEU A 51 -9.15 5.80 -5.06
C LEU A 51 -9.19 7.20 -5.68
N PHE A 52 -10.21 7.49 -6.50
CA PHE A 52 -10.27 8.68 -7.33
C PHE A 52 -11.53 9.50 -7.08
N THR A 53 -11.38 10.81 -7.23
CA THR A 53 -12.51 11.76 -7.32
C THR A 53 -12.96 11.97 -8.76
N HIS A 54 -12.00 11.89 -9.69
CA HIS A 54 -12.20 12.16 -11.11
C HIS A 54 -11.52 11.08 -11.95
N LEU A 55 -12.16 10.62 -13.02
CA LEU A 55 -11.57 9.67 -13.96
C LEU A 55 -11.72 10.19 -15.38
N PHE A 56 -10.61 10.24 -16.10
CA PHE A 56 -10.59 10.61 -17.51
C PHE A 56 -10.72 9.36 -18.37
N CYS A 57 -11.68 9.37 -19.30
CA CYS A 57 -11.80 8.35 -20.35
C CYS A 57 -11.12 8.90 -21.62
N ALA A 58 -10.02 8.26 -22.02
CA ALA A 58 -9.14 8.70 -23.07
C ALA A 58 -9.13 7.70 -24.26
N PHE A 59 -9.06 8.12 -25.52
CA PHE A 59 -9.31 9.46 -26.04
C PHE A 59 -10.44 9.45 -27.08
N ALA A 60 -11.20 10.55 -27.12
CA ALA A 60 -11.94 10.95 -28.32
C ALA A 60 -11.03 11.75 -29.25
N TYR A 61 -11.38 11.81 -30.53
CA TYR A 61 -10.58 12.43 -31.58
C TYR A 61 -11.38 13.48 -32.36
N VAL A 62 -10.67 14.37 -33.05
CA VAL A 62 -11.27 15.41 -33.90
C VAL A 62 -11.19 14.97 -35.36
N ASN A 63 -12.33 14.94 -36.05
CA ASN A 63 -12.36 14.66 -37.48
C ASN A 63 -11.70 15.81 -38.25
N SER A 64 -10.75 15.47 -39.15
CA SER A 64 -9.95 16.47 -39.88
C SER A 64 -10.73 17.32 -40.87
N THR A 65 -11.93 16.90 -41.27
CA THR A 65 -12.77 17.60 -42.25
C THR A 65 -13.94 18.33 -41.59
N SER A 66 -14.69 17.62 -40.74
CA SER A 66 -15.88 18.21 -40.09
C SER A 66 -15.54 18.98 -38.81
N TYR A 67 -14.35 18.77 -38.24
CA TYR A 67 -13.94 19.30 -36.94
C TYR A 67 -14.85 18.91 -35.77
N GLN A 68 -15.68 17.88 -35.96
CA GLN A 68 -16.51 17.29 -34.92
C GLN A 68 -15.75 16.19 -34.18
N LEU A 69 -16.11 15.99 -32.91
CA LEU A 69 -15.61 14.86 -32.14
C LEU A 69 -16.15 13.54 -32.67
N PHE A 70 -15.30 12.51 -32.62
CA PHE A 70 -15.71 11.12 -32.79
C PHE A 70 -14.95 10.22 -31.81
N VAL A 71 -15.54 9.06 -31.52
CA VAL A 71 -14.90 7.96 -30.80
C VAL A 71 -14.71 6.83 -31.81
N ASN A 72 -13.56 6.15 -31.79
CA ASN A 72 -13.34 5.00 -32.65
C ASN A 72 -14.39 3.93 -32.37
N SER A 73 -14.95 3.32 -33.42
CA SER A 73 -16.01 2.32 -33.29
C SER A 73 -15.61 1.14 -32.39
N SER A 74 -14.33 0.75 -32.40
CA SER A 74 -13.77 -0.27 -31.51
C SER A 74 -13.90 0.06 -30.02
N ASN A 75 -13.96 1.36 -29.68
CA ASN A 75 -13.93 1.84 -28.30
C ASN A 75 -15.30 2.34 -27.82
N GLU A 76 -16.30 2.41 -28.71
CA GLU A 76 -17.60 3.01 -28.44
C GLU A 76 -18.35 2.32 -27.28
N GLN A 77 -18.28 0.99 -27.20
CA GLN A 77 -18.88 0.24 -26.10
C GLN A 77 -18.20 0.56 -24.75
N HIS A 78 -16.88 0.75 -24.75
CA HIS A 78 -16.16 1.11 -23.53
C HIS A 78 -16.53 2.52 -23.06
N PHE A 79 -16.64 3.48 -23.99
CA PHE A 79 -16.98 4.87 -23.68
C PHE A 79 -18.43 4.99 -23.17
N SER A 80 -19.37 4.31 -23.81
CA SER A 80 -20.79 4.32 -23.40
C SER A 80 -21.02 3.71 -22.02
N ASN A 81 -20.28 2.65 -21.67
CA ASN A 81 -20.40 1.99 -20.38
C ASN A 81 -19.42 2.53 -19.32
N PHE A 82 -18.53 3.45 -19.66
CA PHE A 82 -17.44 3.88 -18.76
C PHE A 82 -18.00 4.42 -17.44
N THR A 83 -18.87 5.42 -17.53
CA THR A 83 -19.42 6.11 -16.37
C THR A 83 -20.24 5.20 -15.47
N SER A 84 -21.14 4.38 -16.05
CA SER A 84 -21.97 3.46 -15.28
C SER A 84 -21.11 2.41 -14.57
N THR A 85 -20.09 1.88 -15.25
CA THR A 85 -19.20 0.85 -14.70
C THR A 85 -18.37 1.37 -13.53
N VAL A 86 -17.68 2.51 -13.67
CA VAL A 86 -16.82 3.03 -12.59
C VAL A 86 -17.63 3.51 -11.39
N LYS A 87 -18.89 3.95 -11.61
CA LYS A 87 -19.79 4.33 -10.52
C LYS A 87 -20.30 3.17 -9.69
N LEU A 88 -20.21 1.91 -10.16
CA LEU A 88 -20.56 0.73 -9.35
C LEU A 88 -19.69 0.62 -8.09
N LYS A 89 -18.40 0.99 -8.18
CA LYS A 89 -17.46 0.96 -7.05
C LYS A 89 -17.35 2.30 -6.31
N ASN A 90 -17.64 3.42 -6.99
CA ASN A 90 -17.63 4.75 -6.38
C ASN A 90 -18.75 5.62 -7.00
N PRO A 91 -19.96 5.64 -6.41
CA PRO A 91 -21.09 6.39 -6.95
C PRO A 91 -20.84 7.90 -7.07
N SER A 92 -19.89 8.44 -6.30
CA SER A 92 -19.55 9.86 -6.27
C SER A 92 -18.43 10.25 -7.24
N VAL A 93 -17.85 9.30 -8.00
CA VAL A 93 -16.79 9.63 -8.96
C VAL A 93 -17.32 10.45 -10.13
N THR A 94 -16.60 11.51 -10.49
CA THR A 94 -16.87 12.34 -11.66
C THR A 94 -16.10 11.79 -12.85
N THR A 95 -16.76 11.61 -13.99
CA THR A 95 -16.12 11.11 -15.22
C THR A 95 -15.98 12.24 -16.24
N ILE A 96 -14.82 12.30 -16.91
CA ILE A 96 -14.48 13.35 -17.87
C ILE A 96 -14.06 12.70 -19.19
N LEU A 97 -14.63 13.17 -20.31
CA LEU A 97 -14.22 12.74 -21.65
C LEU A 97 -12.96 13.50 -22.05
N SER A 98 -11.85 12.79 -22.28
CA SER A 98 -10.60 13.41 -22.74
C SER A 98 -10.45 13.32 -24.25
N ILE A 99 -10.04 14.43 -24.86
CA ILE A 99 -9.97 14.63 -26.30
C ILE A 99 -8.51 14.81 -26.68
N TRP A 100 -8.02 13.97 -27.59
CA TRP A 100 -6.67 14.08 -28.11
C TRP A 100 -6.56 15.23 -29.10
N VAL A 101 -5.69 16.20 -28.79
CA VAL A 101 -5.39 17.35 -29.66
C VAL A 101 -3.97 17.36 -30.23
N GLY A 102 -3.19 16.31 -29.96
CA GLY A 102 -1.84 16.12 -30.48
C GLY A 102 -0.73 16.69 -29.59
N ARG A 103 0.41 15.99 -29.54
CA ARG A 103 1.63 16.37 -28.80
C ARG A 103 2.77 16.76 -29.73
N THR A 104 2.66 16.55 -31.03
CA THR A 104 3.65 17.01 -32.02
C THR A 104 3.04 18.07 -32.94
N GLU A 105 3.88 18.75 -33.72
CA GLU A 105 3.38 19.75 -34.68
C GLU A 105 2.51 19.08 -35.77
N SER A 106 2.93 17.90 -36.25
CA SER A 106 2.12 17.11 -37.19
C SER A 106 0.78 16.70 -36.59
N GLU A 107 0.77 16.20 -35.35
CA GLU A 107 -0.47 15.75 -34.68
C GLU A 107 -1.43 16.90 -34.34
N SER A 108 -0.91 18.08 -34.02
CA SER A 108 -1.73 19.23 -33.59
C SER A 108 -2.24 20.10 -34.74
N THR A 109 -1.88 19.78 -35.99
CA THR A 109 -2.31 20.52 -37.19
C THR A 109 -3.83 20.70 -37.26
N ASN A 110 -4.60 19.62 -37.07
CA ASN A 110 -6.07 19.69 -37.12
C ASN A 110 -6.63 20.57 -36.01
N PHE A 111 -6.05 20.52 -34.82
CA PHE A 111 -6.47 21.35 -33.70
C PHE A 111 -6.13 22.83 -33.94
N SER A 112 -4.94 23.13 -34.49
CA SER A 112 -4.57 24.50 -34.90
C SER A 112 -5.57 25.08 -35.92
N LEU A 113 -5.87 24.30 -36.95
CA LEU A 113 -6.84 24.67 -37.97
C LEU A 113 -8.25 24.88 -37.40
N MET A 114 -8.62 24.11 -36.38
CA MET A 114 -9.90 24.25 -35.67
C MET A 114 -9.96 25.56 -34.88
N VAL A 115 -8.94 25.88 -34.07
CA VAL A 115 -8.98 27.08 -33.20
C VAL A 115 -8.96 28.38 -33.99
N ASN A 116 -8.38 28.39 -35.19
CA ASN A 116 -8.20 29.59 -36.00
C ASN A 116 -9.46 30.04 -36.78
N GLU A 117 -10.52 29.24 -36.86
CA GLU A 117 -11.73 29.57 -37.62
C GLU A 117 -12.99 29.42 -36.79
N THR A 118 -13.83 30.46 -36.72
CA THR A 118 -15.03 30.50 -35.87
C THR A 118 -16.03 29.37 -36.19
N SER A 119 -16.22 29.05 -37.47
CA SER A 119 -17.12 27.96 -37.90
C SER A 119 -16.67 26.59 -37.37
N ARG A 120 -15.35 26.33 -37.38
CA ARG A 120 -14.73 25.09 -36.92
C ARG A 120 -14.73 24.98 -35.41
N ARG A 121 -14.44 26.08 -34.70
CA ARG A 121 -14.60 26.16 -33.24
C ARG A 121 -16.02 25.80 -32.83
N LYS A 122 -17.03 26.38 -33.49
CA LYS A 122 -18.43 26.07 -33.23
C LYS A 122 -18.75 24.59 -33.43
N ALA A 123 -18.34 23.99 -34.56
CA ALA A 123 -18.54 22.56 -34.84
C ALA A 123 -17.89 21.65 -33.78
N PHE A 124 -16.66 21.98 -33.35
CA PHE A 124 -15.99 21.27 -32.26
C PHE A 124 -16.75 21.40 -30.94
N ILE A 125 -17.10 22.63 -30.55
CA ILE A 125 -17.77 22.92 -29.27
C ILE A 125 -19.10 22.16 -29.17
N GLU A 126 -19.96 22.31 -30.17
CA GLU A 126 -21.29 21.67 -30.19
C GLU A 126 -21.17 20.14 -30.16
N SER A 127 -20.29 19.56 -30.99
CA SER A 127 -20.09 18.11 -31.02
C SER A 127 -19.46 17.57 -29.74
N SER A 128 -18.58 18.34 -29.07
CA SER A 128 -17.95 17.95 -27.81
C SER A 128 -18.98 17.80 -26.69
N ILE A 129 -19.87 18.78 -26.55
CA ILE A 129 -20.93 18.80 -25.54
C ILE A 129 -21.93 17.68 -25.83
N LYS A 130 -22.36 17.54 -27.09
CA LYS A 130 -23.25 16.46 -27.52
C LYS A 130 -22.66 15.09 -27.20
N THR A 131 -21.38 14.86 -27.50
CA THR A 131 -20.69 13.59 -27.26
C THR A 131 -20.54 13.29 -25.77
N ALA A 132 -20.15 14.28 -24.95
CA ALA A 132 -20.07 14.10 -23.51
C ALA A 132 -21.42 13.72 -22.92
N ARG A 133 -22.51 14.39 -23.33
CA ARG A 133 -23.86 14.07 -22.86
C ARG A 133 -24.34 12.71 -23.35
N LEU A 134 -24.04 12.35 -24.60
CA LEU A 134 -24.41 11.05 -25.19
C LEU A 134 -23.85 9.87 -24.38
N TYR A 135 -22.58 9.95 -23.99
CA TYR A 135 -21.90 8.91 -23.22
C TYR A 135 -21.95 9.13 -21.69
N GLY A 136 -22.73 10.09 -21.21
CA GLY A 136 -22.97 10.31 -19.79
C GLY A 136 -21.78 10.86 -18.99
N PHE A 137 -20.85 11.59 -19.63
CA PHE A 137 -19.74 12.26 -18.97
C PHE A 137 -20.17 13.57 -18.28
N HIS A 138 -19.41 13.95 -17.27
CA HIS A 138 -19.64 15.12 -16.41
C HIS A 138 -18.67 16.27 -16.70
N GLY A 139 -17.73 16.05 -17.63
CA GLY A 139 -16.79 17.07 -18.07
C GLY A 139 -16.13 16.71 -19.39
N LEU A 140 -15.39 17.68 -19.91
CA LEU A 140 -14.58 17.60 -21.11
C LEU A 140 -13.16 18.03 -20.80
N ASP A 141 -12.20 17.34 -21.41
CA ASP A 141 -10.77 17.58 -21.22
C ASP A 141 -10.04 17.66 -22.56
N LEU A 142 -9.14 18.63 -22.72
CA LEU A 142 -8.22 18.68 -23.86
C LEU A 142 -6.85 18.14 -23.47
N TYR A 143 -6.45 17.03 -24.08
CA TYR A 143 -5.15 16.41 -23.84
C TYR A 143 -4.22 16.58 -25.04
N GLY A 144 -3.07 17.20 -24.81
CA GLY A 144 -2.09 17.49 -25.87
C GLY A 144 -1.70 18.96 -25.98
N VAL A 145 -2.53 19.89 -25.50
CA VAL A 145 -2.35 21.34 -25.75
C VAL A 145 -0.96 21.82 -25.35
N GLU A 146 -0.20 22.38 -26.28
CA GLU A 146 1.10 23.01 -26.03
C GLU A 146 1.25 24.34 -26.76
N PRO A 147 1.93 25.34 -26.16
CA PRO A 147 2.17 26.60 -26.82
C PRO A 147 3.26 26.43 -27.86
N ARG A 148 2.90 26.60 -29.14
CA ARG A 148 3.77 26.38 -30.30
C ARG A 148 3.47 27.42 -31.36
N ASN A 149 4.45 27.71 -32.23
CA ASN A 149 4.31 28.68 -33.31
C ASN A 149 3.12 28.37 -34.24
N GLY A 150 2.81 27.09 -34.44
CA GLY A 150 1.69 26.66 -35.27
C GLY A 150 0.30 26.93 -34.68
N ILE A 151 0.16 27.25 -33.38
CA ILE A 151 -1.15 27.49 -32.75
C ILE A 151 -1.24 28.95 -32.30
N ASN A 152 -2.21 29.69 -32.84
CA ASN A 152 -2.47 31.05 -32.39
C ASN A 152 -3.09 31.02 -30.98
N MET A 153 -2.29 31.33 -29.97
CA MET A 153 -2.72 31.30 -28.56
C MET A 153 -3.80 32.34 -28.23
N SER A 154 -3.91 33.42 -29.00
CA SER A 154 -5.03 34.37 -28.87
C SER A 154 -6.33 33.73 -29.34
N SER A 155 -6.33 33.09 -30.52
CA SER A 155 -7.47 32.31 -31.02
C SER A 155 -7.84 31.17 -30.08
N PHE A 156 -6.86 30.51 -29.47
CA PHE A 156 -7.10 29.50 -28.43
C PHE A 156 -7.77 30.10 -27.19
N GLY A 157 -7.36 31.30 -26.77
CA GLY A 157 -8.04 32.05 -25.70
C GLY A 157 -9.50 32.34 -26.02
N THR A 158 -9.81 32.75 -27.25
CA THR A 158 -11.18 32.96 -27.74
C THR A 158 -11.97 31.65 -27.75
N PHE A 159 -11.37 30.57 -28.24
CA PHE A 159 -11.96 29.23 -28.22
C PHE A 159 -12.39 28.81 -26.80
N LEU A 160 -11.53 28.99 -25.79
CA LEU A 160 -11.87 28.63 -24.41
C LEU A 160 -13.07 29.43 -23.88
N ALA A 161 -13.16 30.72 -24.22
CA ALA A 161 -14.28 31.57 -23.83
C ALA A 161 -15.60 31.13 -24.48
N GLU A 162 -15.57 30.85 -25.78
CA GLU A 162 -16.73 30.30 -26.51
C GLU A 162 -17.15 28.95 -25.94
N TRP A 163 -16.21 28.07 -25.63
CA TRP A 163 -16.49 26.74 -25.08
C TRP A 163 -17.16 26.82 -23.70
N ARG A 164 -16.64 27.67 -22.80
CA ARG A 164 -17.26 27.91 -21.48
C ARG A 164 -18.66 28.51 -21.61
N ALA A 165 -18.85 29.47 -22.52
CA ALA A 165 -20.13 30.11 -22.74
C ALA A 165 -21.18 29.10 -23.22
N GLU A 166 -20.83 28.23 -24.16
CA GLU A 166 -21.74 27.22 -24.70
C GLU A 166 -22.06 26.14 -23.67
N VAL A 167 -21.08 25.67 -22.90
CA VAL A 167 -21.33 24.73 -21.79
C VAL A 167 -22.26 25.34 -20.73
N ALA A 168 -22.12 26.63 -20.43
CA ALA A 168 -23.04 27.32 -19.53
C ALA A 168 -24.45 27.47 -20.14
N SER A 169 -24.53 27.73 -21.45
CA SER A 169 -25.79 27.80 -22.20
C SER A 169 -26.54 26.46 -22.19
N GLU A 170 -25.86 25.37 -22.53
CA GLU A 170 -26.43 24.01 -22.54
C GLU A 170 -26.94 23.61 -21.16
N SER A 171 -26.20 23.93 -20.09
CA SER A 171 -26.63 23.67 -18.72
C SER A 171 -27.92 24.41 -18.37
N ARG A 172 -28.01 25.70 -18.70
CA ARG A 172 -29.24 26.50 -18.48
C ARG A 172 -30.42 25.96 -19.28
N ASN A 173 -30.20 25.57 -20.53
CA ASN A 173 -31.26 25.13 -21.44
C ASN A 173 -31.75 23.71 -21.11
N SER A 174 -30.87 22.82 -20.66
CA SER A 174 -31.20 21.43 -20.37
C SER A 174 -31.59 21.17 -18.90
N GLY A 175 -31.27 22.09 -17.99
CA GLY A 175 -31.39 21.90 -16.55
C GLY A 175 -30.37 20.91 -15.96
N LYS A 176 -29.42 20.40 -16.76
CA LYS A 176 -28.37 19.49 -16.30
C LYS A 176 -27.21 20.26 -15.67
N THR A 177 -26.49 19.62 -14.74
CA THR A 177 -25.26 20.16 -14.17
C THR A 177 -24.28 20.53 -15.27
N GLN A 178 -23.71 21.74 -15.19
CA GLN A 178 -22.71 22.25 -16.12
C GLN A 178 -21.52 21.29 -16.23
N LEU A 179 -21.06 21.03 -17.45
CA LEU A 179 -19.87 20.20 -17.68
C LEU A 179 -18.62 20.91 -17.14
N LEU A 180 -17.74 20.15 -16.50
CA LEU A 180 -16.39 20.63 -16.19
C LEU A 180 -15.58 20.79 -17.47
N LEU A 181 -14.72 21.80 -17.55
CA LEU A 181 -13.76 22.00 -18.63
C LEU A 181 -12.34 22.01 -18.07
N THR A 182 -11.50 21.12 -18.57
CA THR A 182 -10.10 20.98 -18.14
C THR A 182 -9.17 20.86 -19.33
N MET A 183 -7.87 21.02 -19.11
CA MET A 183 -6.87 20.68 -20.11
C MET A 183 -5.58 20.19 -19.49
N SER A 184 -4.84 19.39 -20.25
CA SER A 184 -3.43 19.13 -20.02
C SER A 184 -2.62 20.32 -20.49
N ALA A 185 -1.60 20.71 -19.74
CA ALA A 185 -0.64 21.71 -20.18
C ALA A 185 0.80 21.23 -20.01
N ASN A 186 1.71 21.85 -20.78
CA ASN A 186 3.13 21.62 -20.65
C ASN A 186 3.64 22.03 -19.25
N ARG A 187 4.78 21.47 -18.86
CA ARG A 187 5.51 21.83 -17.64
C ARG A 187 5.70 23.34 -17.50
N LEU A 188 6.06 24.01 -18.59
CA LEU A 188 6.21 25.46 -18.65
C LEU A 188 5.00 26.11 -19.31
N PRO A 189 4.55 27.27 -18.82
CA PRO A 189 3.48 28.05 -19.45
C PRO A 189 3.92 28.74 -20.75
N ILE A 190 5.22 28.76 -21.03
CA ILE A 190 5.84 29.38 -22.19
C ILE A 190 6.85 28.42 -22.82
N VAL A 191 6.82 28.29 -24.14
CA VAL A 191 7.74 27.47 -24.94
C VAL A 191 8.09 28.27 -26.19
N ASN A 192 9.38 28.44 -26.49
CA ASN A 192 9.86 29.17 -27.66
C ASN A 192 9.20 30.56 -27.84
N SER A 193 9.07 31.31 -26.75
CA SER A 193 8.41 32.63 -26.69
C SER A 193 6.90 32.64 -26.93
N VAL A 194 6.26 31.47 -27.15
CA VAL A 194 4.80 31.33 -27.21
C VAL A 194 4.28 30.94 -25.83
N SER A 195 3.30 31.68 -25.31
CA SER A 195 2.71 31.45 -23.98
C SER A 195 1.26 31.03 -24.10
N TYR A 196 0.78 30.19 -23.17
CA TYR A 196 -0.66 29.99 -23.00
C TYR A 196 -1.37 31.32 -22.73
N PRO A 197 -2.65 31.48 -23.13
CA PRO A 197 -3.47 32.64 -22.82
C PRO A 197 -3.94 32.58 -21.36
N ILE A 198 -3.03 32.86 -20.42
CA ILE A 198 -3.18 32.67 -18.96
C ILE A 198 -4.53 33.16 -18.43
N GLU A 199 -4.93 34.40 -18.73
CA GLU A 199 -6.20 34.97 -18.24
C GLU A 199 -7.42 34.24 -18.79
N SER A 200 -7.45 33.93 -20.09
CA SER A 200 -8.56 33.15 -20.65
C SER A 200 -8.61 31.74 -20.05
N THR A 201 -7.47 31.08 -19.90
CA THR A 201 -7.38 29.76 -19.28
C THR A 201 -7.90 29.79 -17.83
N LYS A 202 -7.48 30.79 -17.05
CA LYS A 202 -7.90 31.00 -15.66
C LYS A 202 -9.41 31.24 -15.52
N LEU A 203 -10.01 32.00 -16.43
CA LEU A 203 -11.45 32.32 -16.39
C LEU A 203 -12.32 31.16 -16.88
N ASN A 204 -11.88 30.45 -17.91
CA ASN A 204 -12.74 29.54 -18.65
C ASN A 204 -12.57 28.05 -18.31
N LEU A 205 -11.48 27.66 -17.65
CA LEU A 205 -11.28 26.28 -17.19
C LEU A 205 -11.50 26.12 -15.69
N ASP A 206 -12.00 24.96 -15.30
CA ASP A 206 -12.13 24.56 -13.90
C ASP A 206 -10.74 24.31 -13.30
N TRP A 207 -9.88 23.61 -14.02
CA TRP A 207 -8.45 23.48 -13.71
C TRP A 207 -7.60 23.10 -14.92
N VAL A 208 -6.29 23.23 -14.75
CA VAL A 208 -5.26 22.76 -15.67
C VAL A 208 -4.42 21.71 -14.96
N HIS A 209 -4.18 20.57 -15.61
CA HIS A 209 -3.27 19.57 -15.08
C HIS A 209 -1.93 19.60 -15.83
N ILE A 210 -0.86 19.82 -15.08
CA ILE A 210 0.49 20.01 -15.63
C ILE A 210 1.13 18.67 -15.91
N ARG A 211 1.58 18.44 -17.15
CA ARG A 211 2.42 17.29 -17.50
C ARG A 211 3.81 17.47 -16.89
N ALA A 212 3.96 16.97 -15.68
CA ALA A 212 5.19 17.05 -14.90
C ALA A 212 6.08 15.80 -15.09
N TYR A 213 6.23 15.37 -16.35
CA TYR A 213 6.99 14.20 -16.75
C TYR A 213 7.36 14.27 -18.25
N ASP A 214 8.11 13.27 -18.73
CA ASP A 214 8.67 13.17 -20.09
C ASP A 214 9.67 14.30 -20.42
N TYR A 215 10.45 14.76 -19.44
CA TYR A 215 11.43 15.84 -19.64
C TYR A 215 12.63 15.42 -20.48
N TYR A 216 13.01 14.16 -20.36
CA TYR A 216 14.05 13.49 -21.11
C TYR A 216 13.50 12.15 -21.59
N VAL A 217 13.71 11.82 -22.86
CA VAL A 217 13.23 10.58 -23.48
C VAL A 217 14.33 9.99 -24.38
N PRO A 218 14.55 8.66 -24.36
CA PRO A 218 15.72 8.05 -25.00
C PRO A 218 15.69 8.04 -26.53
N THR A 219 14.54 8.33 -27.13
CA THR A 219 14.40 8.51 -28.58
C THR A 219 14.99 9.85 -29.06
N LEU A 220 15.08 10.84 -28.17
CA LEU A 220 15.61 12.18 -28.47
C LEU A 220 16.95 12.41 -27.77
N ASP A 221 17.05 12.02 -26.50
CA ASP A 221 18.20 12.30 -25.64
C ASP A 221 19.17 11.12 -25.62
N ARG A 222 20.35 11.31 -26.20
CA ARG A 222 21.46 10.32 -26.23
C ARG A 222 22.29 10.31 -24.93
N PHE A 223 21.64 10.61 -23.81
CA PHE A 223 22.20 10.59 -22.48
C PHE A 223 21.10 10.26 -21.46
N THR A 224 21.46 9.71 -20.30
CA THR A 224 20.51 9.40 -19.23
C THR A 224 19.94 10.69 -18.63
N GLY A 225 18.63 10.77 -18.47
CA GLY A 225 17.94 11.93 -17.91
C GLY A 225 16.79 11.53 -16.99
N PHE A 226 16.47 12.39 -16.02
CA PHE A 226 15.31 12.15 -15.16
C PHE A 226 14.03 12.67 -15.82
N HIS A 227 13.21 11.77 -16.33
CA HIS A 227 12.03 12.15 -17.10
C HIS A 227 10.97 12.88 -16.25
N ALA A 228 11.01 12.78 -14.92
CA ALA A 228 9.99 13.35 -14.03
C ALA A 228 10.57 13.97 -12.74
N ALA A 229 11.78 14.52 -12.77
CA ALA A 229 12.39 15.10 -11.56
C ALA A 229 11.50 16.17 -10.90
N LEU A 230 11.25 16.05 -9.59
CA LEU A 230 10.54 17.10 -8.84
C LEU A 230 11.41 18.35 -8.68
N TYR A 231 12.69 18.13 -8.36
CA TYR A 231 13.70 19.14 -8.16
C TYR A 231 14.95 18.80 -8.98
N ASP A 232 15.70 19.82 -9.40
CA ASP A 232 17.05 19.65 -9.95
C ASP A 232 17.94 20.80 -9.49
N PRO A 233 18.97 20.55 -8.64
CA PRO A 233 19.83 21.61 -8.12
C PRO A 233 20.78 22.23 -9.17
N LEU A 234 20.94 21.58 -10.31
CA LEU A 234 21.78 22.03 -11.43
C LEU A 234 20.98 22.84 -12.46
N GLY A 235 19.69 23.11 -12.18
CA GLY A 235 18.85 23.96 -13.01
C GLY A 235 18.35 23.28 -14.29
N ARG A 236 18.43 21.94 -14.40
CA ARG A 236 17.82 21.22 -15.52
C ARG A 236 16.29 21.14 -15.38
N ALA A 237 15.64 20.54 -16.37
CA ALA A 237 14.18 20.43 -16.40
C ALA A 237 13.63 19.69 -15.17
N ASN A 238 12.82 20.37 -14.37
CA ASN A 238 12.16 19.81 -13.19
C ASN A 238 10.76 20.41 -12.96
N THR A 239 9.98 19.73 -12.14
CA THR A 239 8.59 20.08 -11.84
C THR A 239 8.43 21.36 -11.02
N ASP A 240 9.23 21.57 -9.96
CA ASP A 240 9.09 22.72 -9.06
C ASP A 240 9.31 24.04 -9.80
N ASP A 241 10.29 24.11 -10.70
CA ASP A 241 10.50 25.27 -11.55
C ASP A 241 9.34 25.52 -12.52
N GLY A 242 8.75 24.45 -13.07
CA GLY A 242 7.55 24.56 -13.90
C GLY A 242 6.38 25.17 -13.15
N ILE A 243 6.07 24.64 -11.96
CA ILE A 243 5.00 25.14 -11.10
C ILE A 243 5.27 26.59 -10.68
N LYS A 244 6.50 26.94 -10.29
CA LYS A 244 6.88 28.32 -9.97
C LYS A 244 6.63 29.27 -11.14
N GLU A 245 6.91 28.85 -12.37
CA GLU A 245 6.74 29.70 -13.56
C GLU A 245 5.27 29.94 -13.91
N TRP A 246 4.40 28.94 -13.69
CA TRP A 246 2.94 29.10 -13.77
C TRP A 246 2.42 30.09 -12.71
N LEU A 247 2.85 29.94 -11.45
CA LEU A 247 2.45 30.83 -10.36
C LEU A 247 2.96 32.26 -10.53
N LYS A 248 4.19 32.42 -11.05
CA LYS A 248 4.79 33.74 -11.37
C LYS A 248 3.97 34.51 -12.42
N ARG A 249 3.22 33.81 -13.26
CA ARG A 249 2.26 34.38 -14.23
C ARG A 249 0.85 34.56 -13.66
N GLU A 250 0.69 34.50 -12.34
CA GLU A 250 -0.59 34.71 -11.66
C GLU A 250 -1.67 33.67 -12.00
N PHE A 251 -1.25 32.49 -12.52
CA PHE A 251 -2.15 31.35 -12.62
C PHE A 251 -2.37 30.78 -11.21
N PRO A 252 -3.62 30.58 -10.77
CA PRO A 252 -3.88 30.28 -9.37
C PRO A 252 -3.58 28.82 -9.03
N ALA A 253 -2.92 28.60 -7.88
CA ALA A 253 -2.48 27.29 -7.42
C ALA A 253 -3.65 26.31 -7.24
N ASP A 254 -4.79 26.81 -6.74
CA ASP A 254 -6.04 26.05 -6.57
C ASP A 254 -6.79 25.75 -7.88
N LYS A 255 -6.20 26.08 -9.04
CA LYS A 255 -6.60 25.57 -10.37
C LYS A 255 -5.51 24.77 -11.06
N LEU A 256 -4.40 24.46 -10.38
CA LEU A 256 -3.34 23.60 -10.90
C LEU A 256 -3.41 22.21 -10.30
N VAL A 257 -3.35 21.20 -11.15
CA VAL A 257 -3.31 19.78 -10.78
C VAL A 257 -1.98 19.18 -11.22
N LEU A 258 -1.31 18.47 -10.32
CA LEU A 258 0.02 17.91 -10.60
C LEU A 258 -0.08 16.59 -11.39
N GLY A 259 0.54 16.51 -12.57
CA GLY A 259 0.67 15.25 -13.30
C GLY A 259 1.63 14.27 -12.62
N LEU A 260 1.25 13.01 -12.51
CA LEU A 260 2.08 11.92 -11.97
C LEU A 260 2.26 10.83 -13.04
N PRO A 261 3.49 10.50 -13.44
CA PRO A 261 3.73 9.41 -14.38
C PRO A 261 3.68 8.08 -13.66
N TYR A 262 2.92 7.13 -14.20
CA TYR A 262 2.98 5.72 -13.82
C TYR A 262 3.81 4.92 -14.83
N HIS A 263 4.74 5.58 -15.50
CA HIS A 263 5.68 4.99 -16.44
C HIS A 263 7.07 5.56 -16.17
N GLY A 264 8.05 4.97 -16.85
CA GLY A 264 9.43 5.40 -16.86
C GLY A 264 10.05 5.16 -18.23
N TYR A 265 11.35 5.42 -18.31
CA TYR A 265 12.13 5.25 -19.51
C TYR A 265 13.44 4.52 -19.26
N GLY A 266 13.80 3.62 -20.18
CA GLY A 266 15.05 2.89 -20.24
C GLY A 266 16.00 3.46 -21.28
N TRP A 267 17.24 3.71 -20.88
CA TRP A 267 18.38 4.05 -21.73
C TRP A 267 19.39 2.91 -21.77
N MET A 268 19.98 2.72 -22.95
CA MET A 268 21.12 1.83 -23.15
C MET A 268 22.40 2.66 -22.99
N LEU A 269 23.13 2.46 -21.90
CA LEU A 269 24.41 3.12 -21.64
C LEU A 269 25.46 2.67 -22.66
N VAL A 270 26.26 3.62 -23.15
CA VAL A 270 27.44 3.34 -23.97
C VAL A 270 28.50 2.61 -23.14
N ASN A 271 28.72 3.08 -21.91
CA ASN A 271 29.61 2.45 -20.94
C ASN A 271 28.81 1.90 -19.77
N SER A 272 28.85 0.58 -19.59
CA SER A 272 28.14 -0.11 -18.51
C SER A 272 28.69 0.21 -17.11
N GLY A 273 29.87 0.82 -16.99
CA GLY A 273 30.40 1.33 -15.72
C GLY A 273 29.67 2.57 -15.21
N ASP A 274 29.03 3.33 -16.11
CA ASP A 274 28.36 4.57 -15.77
C ASP A 274 27.03 4.30 -15.05
N SER A 275 26.60 5.24 -14.21
CA SER A 275 25.36 5.09 -13.42
C SER A 275 24.65 6.41 -13.12
N GLY A 276 25.27 7.55 -13.46
CA GLY A 276 24.75 8.87 -13.17
C GLY A 276 23.71 9.34 -14.18
N ILE A 277 23.12 10.48 -13.88
CA ILE A 277 22.48 11.33 -14.89
C ILE A 277 23.54 11.89 -15.85
N ASP A 278 23.15 12.29 -17.06
CA ASP A 278 24.01 12.79 -18.14
C ASP A 278 25.06 11.78 -18.63
N SER A 279 24.91 10.50 -18.27
CA SER A 279 25.79 9.44 -18.77
C SER A 279 25.45 9.15 -20.24
N ALA A 280 26.48 8.95 -21.07
CA ALA A 280 26.30 8.74 -22.50
C ALA A 280 25.47 7.48 -22.78
N ALA A 281 24.45 7.61 -23.64
CA ALA A 281 23.54 6.53 -23.99
C ALA A 281 23.45 6.36 -25.52
N SER A 282 23.43 5.11 -25.98
CA SER A 282 23.26 4.78 -27.40
C SER A 282 21.81 4.90 -27.86
N GLY A 283 20.84 4.99 -26.95
CA GLY A 283 19.42 5.20 -27.26
C GLY A 283 18.50 4.44 -26.30
N PRO A 284 17.29 4.07 -26.77
CA PRO A 284 16.31 3.30 -25.99
C PRO A 284 16.82 1.93 -25.54
N ALA A 285 16.44 1.55 -24.32
CA ALA A 285 16.64 0.20 -23.80
C ALA A 285 15.29 -0.47 -23.47
N VAL A 286 15.31 -1.80 -23.45
CA VAL A 286 14.18 -2.69 -23.11
C VAL A 286 13.04 -2.69 -24.13
N THR A 287 12.48 -1.53 -24.47
CA THR A 287 11.43 -1.36 -25.48
C THR A 287 11.91 -0.48 -26.63
N ILE A 288 11.18 -0.48 -27.75
CA ILE A 288 11.59 0.21 -28.99
C ILE A 288 11.77 1.72 -28.82
N ASP A 289 10.99 2.34 -27.94
CA ASP A 289 11.04 3.76 -27.60
C ASP A 289 11.54 4.00 -26.16
N GLY A 290 11.91 2.91 -25.46
CA GLY A 290 12.40 2.92 -24.09
C GLY A 290 11.31 3.14 -23.04
N SER A 291 10.06 3.42 -23.44
CA SER A 291 8.96 3.62 -22.49
C SER A 291 8.58 2.31 -21.82
N MET A 292 8.30 2.37 -20.52
CA MET A 292 7.87 1.22 -19.74
C MET A 292 6.83 1.63 -18.69
N GLY A 293 5.69 0.94 -18.62
CA GLY A 293 4.75 1.11 -17.50
C GLY A 293 5.34 0.62 -16.18
N TYR A 294 4.97 1.25 -15.06
CA TYR A 294 5.49 0.92 -13.73
C TYR A 294 5.40 -0.58 -13.41
N LYS A 295 4.26 -1.23 -13.68
CA LYS A 295 4.08 -2.69 -13.54
C LYS A 295 5.09 -3.51 -14.33
N SER A 296 5.40 -3.09 -15.56
CA SER A 296 6.41 -3.73 -16.40
C SER A 296 7.82 -3.50 -15.87
N ILE A 297 8.10 -2.31 -15.33
CA ILE A 297 9.38 -2.00 -14.66
C ILE A 297 9.55 -2.90 -13.42
N LYS A 298 8.54 -3.02 -12.57
CA LYS A 298 8.60 -3.88 -11.37
C LYS A 298 8.81 -5.34 -11.76
N SER A 299 8.09 -5.83 -12.76
CA SER A 299 8.27 -7.18 -13.29
C SER A 299 9.68 -7.39 -13.88
N PHE A 300 10.19 -6.41 -14.62
CA PHE A 300 11.54 -6.44 -15.18
C PHE A 300 12.61 -6.53 -14.09
N ILE A 301 12.49 -5.72 -13.03
CA ILE A 301 13.42 -5.73 -11.89
C ILE A 301 13.39 -7.09 -11.18
N LEU A 302 12.19 -7.63 -10.91
CA LEU A 302 12.02 -8.92 -10.22
C LEU A 302 12.64 -10.09 -10.99
N ASN A 303 12.66 -10.04 -12.32
CA ASN A 303 13.27 -11.08 -13.16
C ASN A 303 14.79 -11.21 -12.96
N TYR A 304 15.48 -10.23 -12.37
CA TYR A 304 16.91 -10.29 -12.06
C TYR A 304 17.22 -10.93 -10.69
N GLY A 305 16.21 -11.31 -9.92
CA GLY A 305 16.35 -12.05 -8.67
C GLY A 305 15.97 -11.26 -7.42
N TYR A 306 15.78 -11.99 -6.32
CA TYR A 306 15.40 -11.43 -5.02
C TYR A 306 16.48 -10.49 -4.45
N GLY A 307 16.07 -9.29 -4.01
CA GLY A 307 16.95 -8.28 -3.39
C GLY A 307 17.53 -7.24 -4.35
N VAL A 308 17.20 -7.34 -5.65
CA VAL A 308 17.50 -6.30 -6.63
C VAL A 308 16.45 -5.19 -6.51
N GLU A 309 16.87 -4.01 -6.07
CA GLU A 309 15.97 -2.87 -5.84
C GLU A 309 16.39 -1.64 -6.65
N ALA A 310 15.41 -0.83 -7.03
CA ALA A 310 15.66 0.50 -7.55
C ALA A 310 16.07 1.43 -6.41
N VAL A 311 16.98 2.36 -6.70
CA VAL A 311 17.46 3.35 -5.75
C VAL A 311 16.56 4.57 -5.82
N TYR A 312 15.97 4.95 -4.68
CA TYR A 312 15.28 6.23 -4.53
C TYR A 312 16.28 7.36 -4.38
N ASN A 313 16.22 8.33 -5.30
CA ASN A 313 17.03 9.53 -5.24
C ASN A 313 16.20 10.68 -4.63
N SER A 314 16.51 11.03 -3.38
CA SER A 314 15.79 12.09 -2.64
C SER A 314 16.09 13.50 -3.14
N THR A 315 17.23 13.74 -3.79
CA THR A 315 17.59 15.04 -4.37
C THR A 315 16.65 15.41 -5.51
N TYR A 316 16.34 14.45 -6.39
CA TYR A 316 15.51 14.68 -7.57
C TYR A 316 14.07 14.15 -7.41
N VAL A 317 13.83 13.34 -6.37
CA VAL A 317 12.55 12.70 -6.05
C VAL A 317 12.08 11.79 -7.18
N VAL A 318 12.94 10.83 -7.55
CA VAL A 318 12.71 9.82 -8.58
C VAL A 318 13.41 8.51 -8.19
N ASN A 319 13.09 7.42 -8.87
CA ASN A 319 13.73 6.12 -8.71
C ASN A 319 14.57 5.77 -9.93
N ILE A 320 15.69 5.10 -9.70
CA ILE A 320 16.62 4.68 -10.73
C ILE A 320 16.92 3.20 -10.54
N PHE A 321 16.82 2.44 -11.61
CA PHE A 321 17.28 1.06 -11.64
C PHE A 321 18.34 0.89 -12.72
N LYS A 322 19.48 0.31 -12.37
CA LYS A 322 20.59 0.10 -13.29
C LYS A 322 21.10 -1.33 -13.20
N ILE A 323 21.19 -2.00 -14.35
CA ILE A 323 21.75 -3.34 -14.46
C ILE A 323 22.47 -3.50 -15.80
N GLY A 324 23.75 -3.91 -15.77
CA GLY A 324 24.59 -3.90 -16.96
C GLY A 324 24.60 -2.51 -17.62
N SER A 325 24.25 -2.45 -18.90
CA SER A 325 24.06 -1.19 -19.64
C SER A 325 22.64 -0.63 -19.59
N ASN A 326 21.67 -1.33 -19.01
CA ASN A 326 20.32 -0.81 -18.89
C ASN A 326 20.24 0.16 -17.72
N TRP A 327 19.76 1.37 -18.00
CA TRP A 327 19.51 2.40 -16.99
C TRP A 327 18.06 2.87 -17.12
N ILE A 328 17.27 2.72 -16.07
CA ILE A 328 15.83 2.94 -16.07
C ILE A 328 15.48 3.98 -15.02
N ASN A 329 14.78 5.04 -15.41
CA ASN A 329 14.24 6.05 -14.49
C ASN A 329 12.72 6.01 -14.48
N PHE A 330 12.13 6.09 -13.29
CA PHE A 330 10.69 6.05 -13.05
C PHE A 330 10.34 6.62 -11.66
N ASP A 331 9.05 6.72 -11.33
CA ASP A 331 8.59 7.01 -9.98
C ASP A 331 8.10 5.73 -9.27
N ASP A 332 8.66 5.43 -8.10
CA ASP A 332 8.12 4.42 -7.18
C ASP A 332 7.31 5.08 -6.04
N VAL A 333 6.83 4.28 -5.10
CA VAL A 333 5.95 4.68 -3.99
C VAL A 333 6.44 5.92 -3.24
N GLU A 334 7.74 5.98 -2.91
CA GLU A 334 8.35 7.10 -2.19
C GLU A 334 8.30 8.41 -2.99
N ALA A 335 8.62 8.35 -4.28
CA ALA A 335 8.57 9.50 -5.18
C ALA A 335 7.13 10.02 -5.33
N ILE A 336 6.16 9.13 -5.53
CA ILE A 336 4.74 9.50 -5.63
C ILE A 336 4.25 10.17 -4.33
N LYS A 337 4.56 9.61 -3.16
CA LYS A 337 4.20 10.20 -1.86
C LYS A 337 4.80 11.59 -1.68
N ALA A 338 6.06 11.77 -2.06
CA ALA A 338 6.75 13.05 -1.97
C ALA A 338 6.14 14.09 -2.91
N LYS A 339 5.85 13.74 -4.17
CA LYS A 339 5.20 14.64 -5.15
C LYS A 339 3.79 15.03 -4.76
N VAL A 340 3.01 14.10 -4.19
CA VAL A 340 1.69 14.40 -3.63
C VAL A 340 1.78 15.32 -2.41
N SER A 341 2.78 15.13 -1.56
CA SER A 341 3.02 16.01 -0.40
C SER A 341 3.42 17.41 -0.86
N TYR A 342 4.27 17.51 -1.88
CA TYR A 342 4.63 18.75 -2.54
C TYR A 342 3.39 19.49 -3.07
N ALA A 343 2.50 18.81 -3.80
CA ALA A 343 1.28 19.42 -4.33
C ALA A 343 0.42 20.04 -3.22
N LYS A 344 0.28 19.34 -2.08
CA LYS A 344 -0.44 19.85 -0.91
C LYS A 344 0.23 21.07 -0.28
N VAL A 345 1.55 21.04 -0.11
CA VAL A 345 2.33 22.15 0.48
C VAL A 345 2.26 23.40 -0.41
N LYS A 346 2.26 23.23 -1.74
CA LYS A 346 2.13 24.33 -2.70
C LYS A 346 0.69 24.82 -2.89
N GLY A 347 -0.29 24.24 -2.19
CA GLY A 347 -1.70 24.60 -2.33
C GLY A 347 -2.30 24.24 -3.68
N LEU A 348 -1.73 23.25 -4.38
CA LEU A 348 -2.28 22.78 -5.66
C LEU A 348 -3.63 22.08 -5.44
N LEU A 349 -4.49 22.16 -6.46
CA LEU A 349 -5.84 21.60 -6.43
C LEU A 349 -5.87 20.07 -6.29
N GLY A 350 -4.81 19.38 -6.73
CA GLY A 350 -4.79 17.92 -6.73
C GLY A 350 -3.63 17.30 -7.51
N TYR A 351 -3.82 16.03 -7.87
CA TYR A 351 -2.97 15.32 -8.83
C TYR A 351 -3.79 14.60 -9.92
N SER A 352 -3.14 14.29 -11.03
CA SER A 352 -3.67 13.45 -12.12
C SER A 352 -2.63 12.41 -12.55
N ALA A 353 -2.97 11.13 -12.44
CA ALA A 353 -2.08 10.02 -12.78
C ALA A 353 -2.21 9.60 -14.26
N PHE A 354 -1.07 9.42 -14.93
CA PHE A 354 -0.98 8.99 -16.33
C PHE A 354 -0.06 7.76 -16.47
N GLN A 355 -0.55 6.56 -16.81
CA GLN A 355 -1.95 6.18 -16.86
C GLN A 355 -2.21 4.93 -16.02
N LEU A 356 -3.48 4.72 -15.64
CA LEU A 356 -3.86 3.79 -14.59
C LEU A 356 -3.51 2.33 -14.89
N SER A 357 -3.47 1.94 -16.17
CA SER A 357 -3.08 0.59 -16.60
C SER A 357 -1.63 0.23 -16.25
N ASN A 358 -0.79 1.24 -16.05
CA ASN A 358 0.62 1.03 -15.76
C ASN A 358 0.89 0.80 -14.27
N ASP A 359 -0.07 1.08 -13.39
CA ASP A 359 0.06 0.84 -11.95
C ASP A 359 0.16 -0.67 -11.67
N ASP A 360 0.93 -1.06 -10.66
CA ASP A 360 1.04 -2.44 -10.23
C ASP A 360 0.10 -2.66 -9.05
N ASN A 361 -1.06 -3.29 -9.31
CA ASN A 361 -2.06 -3.58 -8.29
C ASN A 361 -2.49 -2.35 -7.46
N TRP A 362 -2.58 -1.18 -8.10
CA TRP A 362 -2.98 0.10 -7.50
C TRP A 362 -2.02 0.65 -6.43
N VAL A 363 -0.79 0.14 -6.35
CA VAL A 363 0.18 0.53 -5.31
C VAL A 363 0.52 2.02 -5.39
N LEU A 364 0.76 2.57 -6.59
CA LEU A 364 1.04 4.00 -6.73
C LEU A 364 -0.20 4.85 -6.42
N SER A 365 -1.38 4.40 -6.87
CA SER A 365 -2.65 5.08 -6.63
C SER A 365 -3.04 5.11 -5.15
N GLN A 366 -2.78 4.02 -4.40
CA GLN A 366 -2.98 3.97 -2.96
C GLN A 366 -2.01 4.90 -2.22
N ALA A 367 -0.74 4.90 -2.64
CA ALA A 367 0.28 5.78 -2.11
C ALA A 367 -0.09 7.26 -2.32
N ALA A 368 -0.56 7.63 -3.52
CA ALA A 368 -1.03 8.97 -3.85
C ALA A 368 -2.30 9.37 -3.07
N CYS A 369 -3.25 8.43 -2.92
CA CYS A 369 -4.49 8.64 -2.18
C CYS A 369 -4.25 8.86 -0.67
N GLY A 370 -3.11 8.36 -0.15
CA GLY A 370 -2.75 8.41 1.27
C GLY A 370 -3.26 7.21 2.07
N ILE A 371 -3.58 6.09 1.39
CA ILE A 371 -3.93 4.82 2.01
C ILE A 371 -2.61 4.06 2.27
N GLY A 372 -1.97 4.36 3.42
CA GLY A 372 -0.70 3.76 3.91
C GLY A 372 0.55 4.39 3.28
N THR A 373 1.48 5.07 3.95
CA THR A 373 1.95 5.07 5.33
C THR A 373 2.40 6.50 5.67
N SER A 374 1.54 7.31 6.25
CA SER A 374 1.98 8.45 7.06
C SER A 374 0.95 8.67 8.16
N GLN A 375 1.44 8.73 9.39
CA GLN A 375 0.66 9.16 10.54
C GLN A 375 0.62 10.70 10.56
N PRO A 376 -0.46 11.33 10.06
CA PRO A 376 -0.88 12.57 10.73
C PRO A 376 -2.39 12.59 11.04
N LYS A 377 -3.18 11.62 10.57
CA LYS A 377 -4.58 11.46 11.02
C LYS A 377 -4.72 10.55 12.24
N LYS A 378 -3.76 9.65 12.46
CA LYS A 378 -3.69 8.86 13.70
C LYS A 378 -3.43 9.74 14.90
N HIS A 379 -2.57 10.77 14.88
CA HIS A 379 -2.34 11.59 16.08
C HIS A 379 -3.59 12.41 16.46
N ARG A 380 -4.31 13.02 15.52
CA ARG A 380 -5.53 13.79 15.83
C ARG A 380 -6.69 12.89 16.26
N LEU A 381 -6.89 11.74 15.59
CA LEU A 381 -7.89 10.76 16.00
C LEU A 381 -7.47 10.04 17.29
N LEU A 382 -6.20 9.70 17.48
CA LEU A 382 -5.66 9.17 18.74
C LEU A 382 -5.77 10.20 19.84
N VAL A 383 -5.59 11.49 19.61
CA VAL A 383 -5.79 12.50 20.65
C VAL A 383 -7.26 12.62 20.99
N ILE A 384 -8.17 12.67 20.01
CA ILE A 384 -9.62 12.70 20.27
C ILE A 384 -10.06 11.41 20.97
N VAL A 385 -9.62 10.25 20.49
CA VAL A 385 -9.88 8.94 21.09
C VAL A 385 -9.21 8.83 22.46
N SER A 386 -7.99 9.32 22.66
CA SER A 386 -7.30 9.26 23.95
C SER A 386 -7.93 10.21 24.96
N VAL A 387 -8.40 11.39 24.55
CA VAL A 387 -9.11 12.35 25.41
C VAL A 387 -10.50 11.81 25.75
N THR A 388 -11.24 11.26 24.78
CA THR A 388 -12.55 10.64 25.04
C THR A 388 -12.43 9.35 25.84
N VAL A 389 -11.43 8.51 25.58
CA VAL A 389 -11.12 7.32 26.38
C VAL A 389 -10.65 7.75 27.77
N ALA A 390 -9.80 8.76 27.92
CA ALA A 390 -9.38 9.28 29.23
C ALA A 390 -10.57 9.83 30.02
N ALA A 391 -11.49 10.56 29.37
CA ALA A 391 -12.72 11.05 30.01
C ALA A 391 -13.65 9.89 30.40
N MET A 392 -13.83 8.89 29.54
CA MET A 392 -14.62 7.69 29.85
C MET A 392 -13.96 6.82 30.93
N VAL A 393 -12.63 6.75 30.97
CA VAL A 393 -11.85 6.06 32.00
C VAL A 393 -11.96 6.82 33.32
N PHE A 394 -11.87 8.15 33.32
CA PHE A 394 -12.11 8.96 34.52
C PHE A 394 -13.54 8.78 35.05
N LEU A 395 -14.55 8.76 34.16
CA LEU A 395 -15.93 8.51 34.53
C LEU A 395 -16.12 7.09 35.07
N LYS A 396 -15.51 6.09 34.43
CA LYS A 396 -15.53 4.70 34.92
C LYS A 396 -14.77 4.54 36.22
N ILE A 397 -13.63 5.19 36.42
CA ILE A 397 -12.87 5.17 37.69
C ILE A 397 -13.68 5.88 38.77
N ALA A 398 -14.35 6.99 38.49
CA ALA A 398 -15.23 7.65 39.44
C ALA A 398 -16.42 6.74 39.83
N ILE A 399 -17.04 6.07 38.85
CA ILE A 399 -18.11 5.08 39.07
C ILE A 399 -17.57 3.83 39.79
N ILE A 400 -16.38 3.35 39.45
CA ILE A 400 -15.74 2.18 40.07
C ILE A 400 -15.27 2.53 41.47
N CYS A 401 -14.73 3.71 41.78
CA CYS A 401 -14.41 4.12 43.14
C CYS A 401 -15.69 4.31 43.97
N TYR A 402 -16.77 4.81 43.37
CA TYR A 402 -18.09 4.89 43.99
C TYR A 402 -18.69 3.49 44.26
N LEU A 403 -18.52 2.55 43.33
CA LEU A 403 -18.98 1.16 43.45
C LEU A 403 -18.02 0.29 44.29
N GLN A 404 -16.72 0.55 44.33
CA GLN A 404 -15.70 -0.14 45.14
C GLN A 404 -15.81 0.27 46.61
N LYS A 405 -16.30 1.49 46.89
CA LYS A 405 -16.77 1.86 48.23
C LYS A 405 -18.00 1.04 48.66
N LYS A 406 -18.71 0.42 47.71
CA LYS A 406 -19.90 -0.43 47.93
C LYS A 406 -19.64 -1.94 47.74
N ILE A 407 -18.56 -2.31 47.05
CA ILE A 407 -18.21 -3.69 46.63
C ILE A 407 -16.74 -3.98 47.00
N PHE A 408 -16.32 -3.61 48.20
CA PHE A 408 -15.17 -4.27 48.83
C PHE A 408 -15.65 -5.63 49.36
N LYS A 409 -16.02 -6.55 48.46
CA LYS A 409 -16.31 -7.95 48.76
C LYS A 409 -16.36 -8.80 47.48
N SER A 410 -15.33 -9.65 47.37
CA SER A 410 -15.21 -10.88 46.55
C SER A 410 -14.41 -10.86 45.24
N GLN A 411 -13.47 -11.81 45.21
CA GLN A 411 -12.47 -12.16 44.21
C GLN A 411 -13.05 -13.17 43.20
N GLY A 412 -13.24 -12.79 41.93
CA GLY A 412 -13.84 -13.69 40.93
C GLY A 412 -12.89 -14.22 39.84
N LEU A 413 -12.02 -13.38 39.30
CA LEU A 413 -11.26 -13.72 38.08
C LEU A 413 -10.07 -14.66 38.32
N TRP A 414 -9.50 -14.62 39.53
CA TRP A 414 -8.34 -15.43 39.92
C TRP A 414 -8.66 -16.89 40.21
N CYS A 415 -9.92 -17.22 40.50
CA CYS A 415 -10.34 -18.61 40.72
C CYS A 415 -10.42 -19.40 39.40
N ALA A 416 -10.86 -18.79 38.30
CA ALA A 416 -10.98 -19.46 37.00
C ALA A 416 -9.62 -19.89 36.43
N LEU A 417 -8.58 -19.05 36.60
CA LEU A 417 -7.23 -19.37 36.12
C LEU A 417 -6.52 -20.39 37.02
N LYS A 418 -6.73 -20.33 38.34
CA LYS A 418 -6.26 -21.38 39.28
C LYS A 418 -6.93 -22.72 39.01
N MET A 419 -8.21 -22.74 38.62
CA MET A 419 -8.93 -23.97 38.25
C MET A 419 -8.38 -24.58 36.96
N LEU A 420 -8.03 -23.79 35.94
CA LEU A 420 -7.43 -24.29 34.70
C LEU A 420 -6.04 -24.92 34.94
N VAL A 421 -5.19 -24.24 35.73
CA VAL A 421 -3.84 -24.74 36.06
C VAL A 421 -3.90 -25.93 37.02
N SER A 422 -4.84 -25.93 37.96
CA SER A 422 -5.11 -27.08 38.84
C SER A 422 -5.61 -28.28 38.05
N TRP A 423 -6.52 -28.08 37.08
CA TRP A 423 -7.04 -29.12 36.20
C TRP A 423 -5.93 -29.78 35.38
N ILE A 424 -5.02 -28.98 34.80
CA ILE A 424 -3.82 -29.46 34.09
C ILE A 424 -2.90 -30.26 35.04
N ARG A 425 -2.67 -29.79 36.27
CA ARG A 425 -1.89 -30.52 37.29
C ARG A 425 -2.52 -31.86 37.70
N THR A 426 -3.84 -31.92 37.87
CA THR A 426 -4.55 -33.17 38.20
C THR A 426 -4.53 -34.17 37.05
N LYS A 427 -4.60 -33.71 35.79
CA LYS A 427 -4.53 -34.60 34.62
C LYS A 427 -3.15 -35.25 34.48
N ILE A 428 -2.09 -34.47 34.73
CA ILE A 428 -0.68 -34.93 34.75
C ILE A 428 -0.41 -35.88 35.93
N SER A 429 -1.12 -35.73 37.06
CA SER A 429 -0.94 -36.59 38.24
C SER A 429 -1.75 -37.89 38.18
N ALA A 430 -2.82 -37.93 37.39
CA ALA A 430 -3.70 -39.10 37.24
C ALA A 430 -3.15 -40.16 36.25
N GLU A 431 -2.24 -39.79 35.35
CA GLU A 431 -1.61 -40.69 34.37
C GLU A 431 -0.32 -41.36 34.88
N LYS A 432 0.02 -41.21 36.17
CA LYS A 432 1.24 -41.76 36.78
C LYS A 432 1.18 -43.25 37.16
N ARG A 433 0.37 -44.07 36.47
CA ARG A 433 0.23 -45.51 36.78
C ARG A 433 0.46 -46.49 35.64
N HIS A 434 0.90 -46.06 34.46
CA HIS A 434 1.47 -47.00 33.49
C HIS A 434 2.62 -46.34 32.72
N GLU A 435 3.83 -46.87 32.93
CA GLU A 435 5.07 -46.49 32.26
C GLU A 435 5.02 -46.85 30.76
N ASN A 436 5.20 -45.86 29.88
CA ASN A 436 6.46 -45.63 29.17
C ASN A 436 6.33 -44.42 28.21
N ASP A 437 7.22 -43.45 28.42
CA ASP A 437 7.60 -42.30 27.58
C ASP A 437 6.50 -41.41 26.95
N ASP A 438 6.05 -40.41 27.72
CA ASP A 438 5.47 -39.17 27.19
C ASP A 438 6.21 -37.95 27.82
N PRO A 439 6.66 -36.91 27.09
CA PRO A 439 7.46 -35.82 27.63
C PRO A 439 6.60 -34.87 28.47
N ASN A 440 6.81 -34.99 29.77
CA ASN A 440 6.25 -34.13 30.80
C ASN A 440 6.69 -32.66 30.65
N LEU A 441 5.74 -31.78 30.35
CA LEU A 441 5.92 -30.33 30.46
C LEU A 441 6.21 -29.95 31.93
N GLN A 442 7.40 -29.38 32.19
CA GLN A 442 7.79 -29.03 33.56
C GLN A 442 7.21 -27.67 33.99
N VAL A 443 6.76 -27.57 35.24
CA VAL A 443 6.36 -26.29 35.84
C VAL A 443 7.54 -25.73 36.62
N PHE A 444 8.16 -24.67 36.12
CA PHE A 444 9.28 -24.00 36.76
C PHE A 444 8.80 -22.90 37.72
N SER A 445 9.50 -22.73 38.85
CA SER A 445 9.30 -21.56 39.71
C SER A 445 9.89 -20.30 39.06
N PHE A 446 9.30 -19.15 39.33
CA PHE A 446 9.82 -17.87 38.84
C PHE A 446 11.26 -17.64 39.35
N TYR A 447 11.55 -18.05 40.59
CA TYR A 447 12.88 -17.89 41.17
C TYR A 447 13.93 -18.73 40.42
N SER A 448 13.61 -19.97 40.06
CA SER A 448 14.49 -20.84 39.29
C SER A 448 14.81 -20.26 37.92
N ILE A 449 13.82 -19.74 37.21
CA ILE A 449 14.01 -19.11 35.89
C ILE A 449 14.75 -17.77 35.99
N LYS A 450 14.43 -16.98 37.01
CA LYS A 450 15.13 -15.72 37.31
C LYS A 450 16.61 -15.99 37.60
N ALA A 451 16.94 -17.03 38.36
CA ALA A 451 18.33 -17.41 38.61
C ALA A 451 19.01 -17.92 37.32
N ALA A 452 18.35 -18.81 36.58
CA ALA A 452 18.89 -19.41 35.36
C ALA A 452 19.22 -18.37 34.27
N THR A 453 18.44 -17.29 34.18
CA THR A 453 18.63 -16.21 33.19
C THR A 453 19.48 -15.04 33.71
N ASN A 454 20.08 -15.18 34.90
CA ASN A 454 20.78 -14.09 35.59
C ASN A 454 19.92 -12.82 35.70
N ASN A 455 18.76 -12.97 36.33
CA ASN A 455 17.74 -11.93 36.50
C ASN A 455 17.26 -11.31 35.18
N PHE A 456 17.12 -12.13 34.13
CA PHE A 456 16.78 -11.67 32.77
C PHE A 456 17.75 -10.58 32.27
N SER A 457 19.06 -10.76 32.49
CA SER A 457 20.08 -9.81 32.05
C SER A 457 20.00 -9.58 30.54
N ASN A 458 20.26 -8.35 30.12
CA ASN A 458 20.36 -8.00 28.70
C ASN A 458 21.48 -8.77 27.99
N ASP A 459 22.54 -9.17 28.70
CA ASP A 459 23.64 -9.98 28.14
C ASP A 459 23.17 -11.39 27.73
N ASN A 460 22.10 -11.87 28.35
CA ASN A 460 21.48 -13.15 28.03
C ASN A 460 20.34 -13.01 27.01
N LYS A 461 20.07 -11.82 26.47
CA LYS A 461 18.97 -11.62 25.53
C LYS A 461 19.32 -12.21 24.17
N LEU A 462 18.51 -13.16 23.70
CA LEU A 462 18.66 -13.82 22.40
C LEU A 462 17.96 -13.06 21.28
N GLY A 463 16.87 -12.36 21.59
CA GLY A 463 16.08 -11.58 20.65
C GLY A 463 14.83 -10.99 21.27
N GLU A 464 14.14 -10.11 20.55
CA GLU A 464 12.85 -9.54 20.95
C GLU A 464 11.99 -9.31 19.70
N GLY A 465 10.79 -9.89 19.70
CA GLY A 465 9.78 -9.69 18.66
C GLY A 465 8.49 -9.10 19.23
N GLY A 466 7.42 -9.08 18.43
CA GLY A 466 6.11 -8.55 18.83
C GLY A 466 5.47 -9.23 20.06
N TYR A 467 6.03 -10.36 20.49
CA TYR A 467 5.52 -11.21 21.56
C TYR A 467 6.35 -11.15 22.85
N GLY A 468 7.43 -10.35 22.86
CA GLY A 468 8.28 -10.13 24.02
C GLY A 468 9.71 -10.68 23.87
N PRO A 469 10.57 -10.38 24.85
CA PRO A 469 11.98 -10.76 24.83
C PRO A 469 12.19 -12.25 25.13
N VAL A 470 13.21 -12.82 24.50
CA VAL A 470 13.70 -14.19 24.72
C VAL A 470 15.10 -14.14 25.35
N TYR A 471 15.31 -14.91 26.41
CA TYR A 471 16.57 -14.95 27.16
C TYR A 471 17.18 -16.35 27.15
N LYS A 472 18.50 -16.43 27.03
CA LYS A 472 19.27 -17.62 27.34
C LYS A 472 19.28 -17.83 28.85
N GLY A 473 19.12 -19.07 29.28
CA GLY A 473 19.31 -19.46 30.66
C GLY A 473 20.09 -20.76 30.78
N LYS A 474 20.66 -21.00 31.96
CA LYS A 474 21.30 -22.26 32.31
C LYS A 474 20.69 -22.78 33.61
N LEU A 475 20.04 -23.94 33.54
CA LEU A 475 19.46 -24.59 34.72
C LEU A 475 20.56 -25.15 35.64
N PRO A 476 20.25 -25.43 36.92
CA PRO A 476 21.25 -25.96 37.88
C PRO A 476 21.91 -27.27 37.46
N ASN A 477 21.19 -28.09 36.68
CA ASN A 477 21.70 -29.34 36.09
C ASN A 477 22.63 -29.11 34.88
N GLY A 478 22.93 -27.85 34.54
CA GLY A 478 23.78 -27.47 33.41
C GLY A 478 23.07 -27.34 32.06
N GLN A 479 21.78 -27.69 31.98
CA GLN A 479 21.01 -27.63 30.74
C GLN A 479 20.79 -26.18 30.28
N GLU A 480 21.13 -25.89 29.03
CA GLU A 480 20.85 -24.60 28.40
C GLU A 480 19.39 -24.54 27.93
N ILE A 481 18.73 -23.41 28.19
CA ILE A 481 17.32 -23.18 27.88
C ILE A 481 17.13 -21.81 27.24
N ALA A 482 16.05 -21.67 26.47
CA ALA A 482 15.57 -20.37 25.99
C ALA A 482 14.24 -20.03 26.68
N VAL A 483 14.16 -18.84 27.28
CA VAL A 483 13.02 -18.38 28.07
C VAL A 483 12.35 -17.21 27.36
N LYS A 484 11.18 -17.45 26.79
CA LYS A 484 10.34 -16.42 26.16
C LYS A 484 9.43 -15.81 27.22
N ARG A 485 9.56 -14.51 27.45
CA ARG A 485 8.75 -13.75 28.42
C ARG A 485 7.67 -12.97 27.69
N LEU A 486 6.42 -13.41 27.81
CA LEU A 486 5.30 -12.79 27.11
C LEU A 486 4.87 -11.48 27.77
N SER A 487 4.47 -10.50 26.94
CA SER A 487 4.08 -9.16 27.38
C SER A 487 2.82 -9.14 28.26
N LYS A 488 2.78 -8.22 29.24
CA LYS A 488 1.66 -8.07 30.21
C LYS A 488 0.45 -7.32 29.64
N SER A 489 0.58 -6.61 28.51
CA SER A 489 -0.36 -5.54 28.11
C SER A 489 -1.35 -5.90 26.99
N SER A 490 -1.45 -7.15 26.54
CA SER A 490 -2.38 -7.52 25.47
C SER A 490 -3.23 -8.76 25.78
N ASN A 491 -4.51 -8.71 25.39
CA ASN A 491 -5.40 -9.89 25.35
C ASN A 491 -4.90 -10.95 24.35
N GLN A 492 -4.09 -10.53 23.38
CA GLN A 492 -3.50 -11.38 22.36
C GLN A 492 -2.41 -12.31 22.93
N GLY A 493 -1.53 -11.82 23.82
CA GLY A 493 -0.47 -12.63 24.43
C GLY A 493 -0.98 -13.73 25.36
N PHE A 494 -2.22 -13.64 25.85
CA PHE A 494 -2.85 -14.72 26.61
C PHE A 494 -3.32 -15.88 25.73
N GLU A 495 -3.97 -15.58 24.60
CA GLU A 495 -4.41 -16.61 23.65
C GLU A 495 -3.21 -17.29 22.97
N GLU A 496 -2.14 -16.55 22.69
CA GLU A 496 -0.88 -17.11 22.16
C GLU A 496 -0.21 -18.04 23.18
N PHE A 497 -0.09 -17.61 24.44
CA PHE A 497 0.40 -18.49 25.52
C PHE A 497 -0.43 -19.76 25.62
N LYS A 498 -1.76 -19.64 25.58
CA LYS A 498 -2.67 -20.79 25.63
C LYS A 498 -2.48 -21.72 24.42
N ASN A 499 -2.33 -21.18 23.22
CA ASN A 499 -2.06 -21.97 22.01
C ASN A 499 -0.73 -22.72 22.12
N GLU A 500 0.36 -22.02 22.47
CA GLU A 500 1.68 -22.65 22.59
C GLU A 500 1.67 -23.73 23.66
N VAL A 501 1.10 -23.48 24.84
CA VAL A 501 1.00 -24.49 25.92
C VAL A 501 0.13 -25.69 25.52
N THR A 502 -0.99 -25.46 24.81
CA THR A 502 -1.90 -26.53 24.39
C THR A 502 -1.26 -27.45 23.35
N LEU A 503 -0.49 -26.89 22.42
CA LEU A 503 0.18 -27.64 21.35
C LEU A 503 1.46 -28.32 21.84
N THR A 504 2.17 -27.67 22.76
CA THR A 504 3.38 -28.19 23.41
C THR A 504 3.20 -29.57 24.03
N ALA A 505 2.05 -29.82 24.66
CA ALA A 505 1.78 -31.10 25.31
C ALA A 505 1.53 -32.26 24.31
N ARG A 506 1.54 -31.98 23.00
CA ARG A 506 1.05 -32.92 21.97
C ARG A 506 1.94 -33.05 20.74
N LEU A 507 2.95 -32.18 20.59
CA LEU A 507 3.80 -32.14 19.41
C LEU A 507 5.23 -32.54 19.75
N GLN A 508 5.67 -33.63 19.15
CA GLN A 508 7.01 -34.17 19.31
C GLN A 508 7.51 -34.62 17.95
N HIS A 509 8.46 -33.88 17.41
CA HIS A 509 9.08 -34.21 16.15
C HIS A 509 10.47 -33.56 16.11
N VAL A 510 11.42 -34.23 15.47
CA VAL A 510 12.83 -33.79 15.42
C VAL A 510 12.99 -32.40 14.78
N ASN A 511 12.08 -32.03 13.87
CA ASN A 511 12.04 -30.72 13.21
C ASN A 511 11.08 -29.69 13.84
N LEU A 512 10.66 -29.89 15.10
CA LEU A 512 9.88 -28.90 15.85
C LEU A 512 10.63 -28.53 17.13
N VAL A 513 10.65 -27.25 17.49
CA VAL A 513 11.30 -26.80 18.72
C VAL A 513 10.50 -27.28 19.93
N ARG A 514 11.16 -28.02 20.81
CA ARG A 514 10.55 -28.58 22.01
C ARG A 514 10.42 -27.52 23.10
N VAL A 515 9.22 -27.43 23.65
CA VAL A 515 8.97 -26.68 24.87
C VAL A 515 9.19 -27.61 26.07
N LEU A 516 10.09 -27.20 26.96
CA LEU A 516 10.50 -27.95 28.14
C LEU A 516 9.60 -27.65 29.34
N GLY A 517 9.03 -26.45 29.42
CA GLY A 517 8.20 -26.06 30.56
C GLY A 517 7.58 -24.69 30.51
N ILE A 518 6.86 -24.36 31.58
CA ILE A 518 6.17 -23.07 31.77
C ILE A 518 6.41 -22.52 33.16
N CYS A 519 6.30 -21.19 33.30
CA CYS A 519 6.16 -20.51 34.59
C CYS A 519 5.01 -19.50 34.53
N THR A 520 4.10 -19.59 35.49
CA THR A 520 2.93 -18.68 35.64
C THR A 520 2.93 -17.93 36.98
N GLU A 521 3.99 -18.08 37.78
CA GLU A 521 4.12 -17.42 39.08
C GLU A 521 4.31 -15.90 38.93
N LYS A 522 3.85 -15.14 39.94
CA LYS A 522 3.99 -13.67 40.01
C LYS A 522 3.42 -12.92 38.79
N GLU A 523 2.36 -13.46 38.18
CA GLU A 523 1.70 -12.88 36.98
C GLU A 523 2.60 -12.86 35.74
N GLU A 524 3.72 -13.59 35.75
CA GLU A 524 4.58 -13.76 34.59
C GLU A 524 4.05 -14.91 33.73
N LYS A 525 4.17 -14.80 32.40
CA LYS A 525 3.84 -15.89 31.46
C LYS A 525 5.10 -16.24 30.69
N LEU A 526 5.82 -17.24 31.19
CA LEU A 526 7.10 -17.66 30.64
C LEU A 526 6.97 -19.03 29.99
N LEU A 527 7.50 -19.16 28.77
CA LEU A 527 7.67 -20.42 28.06
C LEU A 527 9.16 -20.75 28.02
N VAL A 528 9.49 -21.99 28.39
CA VAL A 528 10.86 -22.51 28.44
C VAL A 528 11.04 -23.50 27.31
N TYR A 529 11.92 -23.22 26.37
CA TYR A 529 12.25 -24.04 25.20
C TYR A 529 13.64 -24.65 25.35
N GLU A 530 13.90 -25.70 24.56
CA GLU A 530 15.27 -26.11 24.28
C GLU A 530 16.06 -24.94 23.65
N PHE A 531 17.34 -24.84 24.00
CA PHE A 531 18.19 -23.79 23.46
C PHE A 531 18.66 -24.15 22.05
N MET A 532 18.53 -23.19 21.12
CA MET A 532 18.93 -23.34 19.72
C MET A 532 20.19 -22.48 19.47
N PRO A 533 21.39 -23.09 19.43
CA PRO A 533 22.67 -22.36 19.45
C PRO A 533 22.97 -21.62 18.15
N ASN A 534 22.50 -22.14 17.02
CA ASN A 534 22.74 -21.57 15.70
C ASN A 534 21.65 -20.55 15.31
N ARG A 535 20.81 -20.10 16.25
CA ARG A 535 19.80 -19.04 16.01
C ARG A 535 18.83 -19.41 14.88
N SER A 536 18.19 -18.40 14.28
CA SER A 536 17.19 -18.53 13.24
C SER A 536 17.78 -18.54 11.82
N LEU A 537 17.05 -19.10 10.86
CA LEU A 537 17.49 -19.23 9.47
C LEU A 537 17.69 -17.86 8.79
N ASP A 538 16.88 -16.86 9.14
CA ASP A 538 17.00 -15.49 8.64
C ASP A 538 18.35 -14.83 8.99
N PHE A 539 18.95 -15.19 10.13
CA PHE A 539 20.28 -14.75 10.55
C PHE A 539 21.38 -15.14 9.55
N TYR A 540 21.17 -16.22 8.80
CA TYR A 540 22.06 -16.65 7.73
C TYR A 540 21.60 -16.15 6.36
N LEU A 541 20.30 -16.25 6.05
CA LEU A 541 19.79 -15.92 4.71
C LEU A 541 19.96 -14.44 4.36
N TYR A 542 19.80 -13.54 5.33
CA TYR A 542 19.83 -12.09 5.08
C TYR A 542 21.17 -11.43 5.42
N ASP A 543 22.12 -12.18 5.95
CA ASP A 543 23.48 -11.70 6.18
C ASP A 543 24.36 -11.97 4.93
N PRO A 544 24.95 -10.93 4.31
CA PRO A 544 25.73 -11.08 3.07
C PRO A 544 26.89 -12.07 3.17
N PHE A 545 27.45 -12.26 4.35
CA PHE A 545 28.58 -13.14 4.59
C PHE A 545 28.13 -14.51 5.09
N LYS A 546 27.20 -14.58 6.05
CA LYS A 546 26.75 -15.85 6.62
C LYS A 546 25.91 -16.69 5.67
N ARG A 547 25.29 -16.09 4.64
CA ARG A 547 24.55 -16.84 3.60
C ARG A 547 25.41 -17.88 2.88
N HIS A 548 26.73 -17.67 2.84
CA HIS A 548 27.69 -18.58 2.24
C HIS A 548 27.97 -19.81 3.13
N LEU A 549 27.64 -19.75 4.42
CA LEU A 549 27.69 -20.91 5.33
C LEU A 549 26.55 -21.90 5.05
N LEU A 550 25.50 -21.46 4.35
CA LEU A 550 24.44 -22.31 3.83
C LEU A 550 24.78 -22.73 2.39
N ASP A 551 25.67 -23.71 2.26
CA ASP A 551 25.92 -24.35 0.97
C ASP A 551 24.66 -25.07 0.46
N TRP A 552 24.70 -25.50 -0.80
CA TRP A 552 23.54 -26.14 -1.43
C TRP A 552 23.06 -27.38 -0.66
N ARG A 553 23.99 -28.19 -0.15
CA ARG A 553 23.66 -29.41 0.60
C ARG A 553 22.93 -29.09 1.90
N ARG A 554 23.40 -28.10 2.65
CA ARG A 554 22.74 -27.61 3.87
C ARG A 554 21.38 -27.03 3.57
N ARG A 555 21.21 -26.28 2.48
CA ARG A 555 19.90 -25.74 2.06
C ARG A 555 18.90 -26.85 1.78
N VAL A 556 19.29 -27.89 1.05
CA VAL A 556 18.43 -29.04 0.76
C VAL A 556 18.03 -29.75 2.05
N SER A 557 18.99 -30.05 2.93
CA SER A 557 18.70 -30.67 4.24
C SER A 557 17.75 -29.82 5.11
N ILE A 558 17.90 -28.49 5.07
CA ILE A 558 17.00 -27.56 5.76
C ILE A 558 15.59 -27.60 5.14
N ILE A 559 15.46 -27.61 3.81
CA ILE A 559 14.15 -27.70 3.15
C ILE A 559 13.47 -29.02 3.48
N GLU A 560 14.20 -30.13 3.43
CA GLU A 560 13.70 -31.47 3.77
C GLU A 560 13.20 -31.50 5.21
N GLY A 561 13.99 -31.03 6.17
CA GLY A 561 13.59 -31.01 7.58
C GLY A 561 12.38 -30.11 7.85
N ILE A 562 12.29 -28.94 7.22
CA ILE A 562 11.08 -28.08 7.33
C ILE A 562 9.86 -28.81 6.76
N THR A 563 10.01 -29.45 5.60
CA THR A 563 8.93 -30.18 4.93
C THR A 563 8.44 -31.34 5.79
N GLN A 564 9.35 -32.09 6.42
CA GLN A 564 9.00 -33.16 7.36
C GLN A 564 8.27 -32.63 8.60
N GLY A 565 8.73 -31.51 9.16
CA GLY A 565 8.04 -30.84 10.26
C GLY A 565 6.61 -30.42 9.91
N LEU A 566 6.40 -29.86 8.71
CA LEU A 566 5.07 -29.46 8.23
C LEU A 566 4.18 -30.67 7.94
N LEU A 567 4.72 -31.70 7.31
CA LEU A 567 4.01 -32.94 7.02
C LEU A 567 3.54 -33.62 8.31
N TYR A 568 4.39 -33.66 9.34
CA TYR A 568 4.02 -34.14 10.66
C TYR A 568 2.83 -33.37 11.24
N LEU A 569 2.86 -32.03 11.20
CA LEU A 569 1.78 -31.18 11.72
C LEU A 569 0.45 -31.40 11.00
N GLN A 570 0.49 -31.66 9.70
CA GLN A 570 -0.71 -31.77 8.86
C GLN A 570 -1.32 -33.18 8.86
N GLU A 571 -0.49 -34.21 8.74
CA GLU A 571 -0.93 -35.58 8.46
C GLU A 571 -0.70 -36.55 9.62
N TYR A 572 0.46 -36.48 10.29
CA TYR A 572 0.87 -37.52 11.25
C TYR A 572 0.55 -37.19 12.71
N SER A 573 0.25 -35.94 13.04
CA SER A 573 -0.21 -35.59 14.39
C SER A 573 -1.68 -36.00 14.61
N ASN A 574 -2.15 -36.05 15.86
CA ASN A 574 -3.53 -36.41 16.20
C ASN A 574 -4.59 -35.41 15.69
N TYR A 575 -4.15 -34.23 15.26
CA TYR A 575 -4.97 -33.16 14.72
C TYR A 575 -4.32 -32.62 13.43
N THR A 576 -5.08 -32.00 12.55
CA THR A 576 -4.47 -31.22 11.46
C THR A 576 -4.11 -29.85 12.02
N ILE A 577 -2.82 -29.53 12.04
CA ILE A 577 -2.30 -28.30 12.62
C ILE A 577 -1.74 -27.40 11.53
N ILE A 578 -2.29 -26.20 11.45
CA ILE A 578 -1.83 -25.15 10.54
C ILE A 578 -1.06 -24.12 11.37
N HIS A 579 0.23 -23.98 11.10
CA HIS A 579 1.11 -23.07 11.84
C HIS A 579 0.74 -21.58 11.65
N ARG A 580 0.33 -21.20 10.42
CA ARG A 580 -0.08 -19.84 9.99
C ARG A 580 0.99 -18.74 10.04
N ASP A 581 2.15 -18.99 10.65
CA ASP A 581 3.27 -18.03 10.68
C ASP A 581 4.63 -18.66 10.33
N ILE A 582 4.68 -19.43 9.23
CA ILE A 582 5.93 -20.00 8.73
C ILE A 582 6.75 -18.91 8.03
N LYS A 583 7.95 -18.64 8.54
CA LYS A 583 8.90 -17.65 8.01
C LYS A 583 10.32 -17.97 8.48
N ALA A 584 11.32 -17.41 7.82
CA ALA A 584 12.73 -17.71 8.11
C ALA A 584 13.15 -17.39 9.56
N SER A 585 12.58 -16.36 10.20
CA SER A 585 12.83 -16.05 11.61
C SER A 585 12.24 -17.07 12.59
N ASN A 586 11.27 -17.88 12.16
CA ASN A 586 10.65 -18.92 12.98
C ASN A 586 11.23 -20.32 12.73
N ILE A 587 12.23 -20.44 11.85
CA ILE A 587 13.01 -21.67 11.65
C ILE A 587 14.31 -21.54 12.45
N LEU A 588 14.45 -22.26 13.55
CA LEU A 588 15.65 -22.27 14.38
C LEU A 588 16.58 -23.43 13.99
N LEU A 589 17.88 -23.27 14.24
CA LEU A 589 18.92 -24.24 13.86
C LEU A 589 19.61 -24.80 15.11
N ASP A 590 19.66 -26.13 15.21
CA ASP A 590 20.34 -26.82 16.31
C ASP A 590 21.86 -26.85 16.12
N TYR A 591 22.60 -27.54 17.00
CA TYR A 591 24.07 -27.65 16.93
C TYR A 591 24.59 -28.20 15.59
N GLU A 592 23.79 -29.03 14.91
CA GLU A 592 24.15 -29.69 13.65
C GLU A 592 23.63 -28.96 12.41
N MET A 593 23.01 -27.77 12.59
CA MET A 593 22.34 -27.00 11.55
C MET A 593 21.04 -27.64 11.02
N ASN A 594 20.43 -28.55 11.78
CA ASN A 594 19.12 -29.09 11.41
C ASN A 594 18.01 -28.07 11.75
N PRO A 595 16.98 -27.95 10.89
CA PRO A 595 15.90 -27.00 11.10
C PRO A 595 14.88 -27.49 12.12
N LYS A 596 14.43 -26.58 12.98
CA LYS A 596 13.28 -26.77 13.87
C LYS A 596 12.30 -25.61 13.76
N ILE A 597 11.04 -25.92 13.49
CA ILE A 597 9.95 -24.94 13.41
C ILE A 597 9.58 -24.49 14.83
N SER A 598 9.41 -23.18 15.00
CA SER A 598 9.10 -22.53 16.28
C SER A 598 7.97 -21.50 16.14
N ASP A 599 7.51 -20.98 17.28
CA ASP A 599 6.50 -19.91 17.41
C ASP A 599 5.07 -20.31 16.97
N PHE A 600 4.47 -21.20 17.75
CA PHE A 600 3.13 -21.75 17.51
C PHE A 600 2.00 -20.87 18.06
N GLY A 601 2.29 -19.64 18.51
CA GLY A 601 1.29 -18.75 19.14
C GLY A 601 0.10 -18.47 18.22
N MET A 602 0.31 -18.52 16.91
CA MET A 602 -0.70 -18.31 15.88
C MET A 602 -1.26 -19.60 15.31
N ALA A 603 -0.82 -20.78 15.73
CA ALA A 603 -1.26 -22.03 15.14
C ALA A 603 -2.75 -22.33 15.42
N LYS A 604 -3.38 -23.11 14.54
CA LYS A 604 -4.74 -23.64 14.71
C LYS A 604 -4.73 -25.13 14.51
N PHE A 605 -5.48 -25.84 15.34
CA PHE A 605 -5.65 -27.29 15.25
C PHE A 605 -7.12 -27.63 14.98
N PHE A 606 -7.33 -28.61 14.12
CA PHE A 606 -8.63 -29.10 13.67
C PHE A 606 -8.70 -30.61 13.85
N LYS A 607 -9.89 -31.16 14.09
CA LYS A 607 -10.09 -32.63 14.05
C LYS A 607 -9.92 -33.11 12.61
N LYS A 608 -9.35 -34.31 12.40
CA LYS A 608 -9.00 -34.82 11.06
C LYS A 608 -10.18 -34.91 10.06
N ASP A 609 -11.41 -34.91 10.58
CA ASP A 609 -12.66 -35.05 9.82
C ASP A 609 -13.31 -33.71 9.39
N GLU A 610 -12.73 -32.57 9.76
CA GLU A 610 -13.19 -31.24 9.30
C GLU A 610 -12.48 -30.87 7.99
N LEU A 611 -13.21 -30.87 6.86
CA LEU A 611 -12.66 -30.63 5.51
C LEU A 611 -12.48 -29.16 5.13
N GLU A 612 -13.07 -28.23 5.90
CA GLU A 612 -12.97 -26.79 5.65
C GLU A 612 -12.66 -26.00 6.91
N ALA A 613 -11.52 -25.30 6.90
CA ALA A 613 -11.09 -24.42 7.98
C ALA A 613 -11.46 -22.96 7.66
N ASN A 614 -12.70 -22.55 7.96
CA ASN A 614 -13.04 -21.13 7.99
C ASN A 614 -12.40 -20.49 9.23
N THR A 615 -11.33 -19.70 9.04
CA THR A 615 -10.55 -19.18 10.17
C THR A 615 -11.12 -17.91 10.80
N GLY A 616 -12.18 -17.33 10.23
CA GLY A 616 -12.87 -16.12 10.72
C GLY A 616 -12.02 -14.82 10.75
N ARG A 617 -10.70 -14.93 10.61
CA ARG A 617 -9.73 -13.81 10.61
C ARG A 617 -8.44 -14.23 9.91
N ILE A 618 -8.02 -13.45 8.93
CA ILE A 618 -6.73 -13.60 8.23
C ILE A 618 -5.61 -13.15 9.17
N VAL A 619 -4.64 -14.04 9.44
CA VAL A 619 -3.48 -13.79 10.30
C VAL A 619 -2.22 -14.45 9.72
N GLY A 620 -1.05 -13.82 9.88
CA GLY A 620 0.24 -14.33 9.42
C GLY A 620 1.19 -13.20 9.00
N THR A 621 2.48 -13.51 8.79
CA THR A 621 3.48 -12.51 8.38
C THR A 621 3.37 -12.19 6.88
N TYR A 622 3.14 -10.92 6.56
CA TYR A 622 3.05 -10.42 5.19
C TYR A 622 4.26 -10.84 4.34
N GLY A 623 4.03 -11.31 3.12
CA GLY A 623 5.06 -11.88 2.24
C GLY A 623 5.28 -13.39 2.37
N TYR A 624 4.84 -14.02 3.48
CA TYR A 624 4.89 -15.48 3.68
C TYR A 624 3.51 -16.15 3.63
N VAL A 625 2.45 -15.35 3.66
CA VAL A 625 1.07 -15.86 3.64
C VAL A 625 0.67 -16.27 2.22
N PRO A 626 0.11 -17.48 2.01
CA PRO A 626 -0.35 -17.89 0.69
C PRO A 626 -1.45 -16.97 0.13
N PRO A 627 -1.38 -16.58 -1.15
CA PRO A 627 -2.30 -15.61 -1.75
C PRO A 627 -3.78 -16.06 -1.72
N GLU A 628 -4.04 -17.36 -1.77
CA GLU A 628 -5.37 -17.95 -1.64
C GLU A 628 -5.97 -17.73 -0.24
N TYR A 629 -5.16 -17.82 0.82
CA TYR A 629 -5.59 -17.54 2.19
C TYR A 629 -5.87 -16.05 2.41
N VAL A 630 -5.07 -15.16 1.80
CA VAL A 630 -5.31 -13.71 1.82
C VAL A 630 -6.61 -13.35 1.08
N ARG A 631 -6.91 -14.02 -0.03
CA ARG A 631 -8.07 -13.72 -0.87
C ARG A 631 -9.39 -14.25 -0.30
N LYS A 632 -9.37 -15.46 0.27
CA LYS A 632 -10.59 -16.19 0.66
C LYS A 632 -10.77 -16.36 2.17
N GLY A 633 -9.74 -16.11 2.99
CA GLY A 633 -9.77 -16.36 4.44
C GLY A 633 -9.77 -17.85 4.84
N ILE A 634 -9.57 -18.73 3.86
CA ILE A 634 -9.65 -20.19 3.96
C ILE A 634 -8.30 -20.78 3.55
N TYR A 635 -7.75 -21.68 4.37
CA TYR A 635 -6.69 -22.58 3.93
C TYR A 635 -7.35 -23.75 3.21
N LEU A 636 -7.18 -23.85 1.90
CA LEU A 636 -7.60 -25.03 1.14
C LEU A 636 -6.62 -26.16 1.47
N LEU A 637 -7.10 -27.21 2.14
CA LEU A 637 -6.38 -28.49 2.29
C LEU A 637 -6.44 -29.32 0.99
N GLU A 638 -6.41 -28.65 -0.17
CA GLU A 638 -6.39 -29.28 -1.50
C GLU A 638 -5.00 -29.84 -1.83
N LEU A 639 -4.54 -30.78 -1.02
CA LEU A 639 -3.61 -31.83 -1.44
C LEU A 639 -4.15 -33.23 -1.13
N ARG A 640 -5.33 -33.36 -0.50
CA ARG A 640 -5.98 -34.66 -0.25
C ARG A 640 -6.52 -35.35 -1.51
N ALA A 641 -6.69 -34.64 -2.64
CA ALA A 641 -7.36 -35.20 -3.82
C ALA A 641 -6.43 -35.73 -4.93
N THR A 642 -5.11 -35.49 -4.87
CA THR A 642 -4.17 -35.92 -5.93
C THR A 642 -3.44 -37.22 -5.62
N ASN A 643 -3.31 -37.63 -4.35
CA ASN A 643 -2.64 -38.89 -3.99
C ASN A 643 -3.53 -40.14 -4.13
N SER A 644 -4.86 -40.01 -4.14
CA SER A 644 -5.74 -41.17 -4.36
C SER A 644 -5.84 -41.60 -5.83
N LYS A 645 -5.41 -40.75 -6.78
CA LYS A 645 -5.34 -41.11 -8.21
C LYS A 645 -4.00 -41.71 -8.64
N PHE A 646 -2.91 -41.44 -7.91
CA PHE A 646 -1.60 -42.01 -8.23
C PHE A 646 -1.40 -43.46 -7.76
N GLN A 647 -2.24 -43.97 -6.86
CA GLN A 647 -2.19 -45.38 -6.43
C GLN A 647 -3.09 -46.32 -7.26
N GLN A 648 -3.79 -45.83 -8.29
CA GLN A 648 -4.58 -46.68 -9.20
C GLN A 648 -3.97 -46.84 -10.60
N GLU A 649 -2.83 -46.22 -10.88
CA GLU A 649 -2.13 -46.33 -12.17
C GLU A 649 -0.63 -46.68 -12.05
N THR A 650 -0.26 -47.45 -11.01
CA THR A 650 0.96 -48.27 -10.95
C THR A 650 0.59 -49.67 -10.52
#